data_AF-A0A936MPM5-F1
#
_entry.id   AF-A0A936MPM5-F1
#
_cell.length_a   1.000
_cell.length_b   1.000
_cell.length_c   1.000
_cell.angle_alpha   90.00
_cell.angle_beta   90.00
_cell.angle_gamma   90.00
#
_symmetry.space_group_name_H-M   'P 1'
#
loop_
_entity.id
_entity.type
_entity.pdbx_description
1 polymer ?
#
loop_
_entity_poly.entity_id
_entity_poly.type
_entity_poly.pdbx_seq_one_letter_code
_entity_poly.pdbx_strand_id
1 'polypeptide(L)'
;MTASALLADASQEAASPYRANVQKRTITYDDQIARWFIFASVAWGIVAMLVGALAALQLAFFKANVAPMLSYGRLRPLHTNAAIFAFVGNMMFAGIYYSTQRLVKATLASKLLGRIHFWGWQGIIVSAAVTLPLGITQSKEYAELEWPIDIAIAAVWIVFAVNFFWTLARRAEKQLYVAVWFYIATIVTVAVLHVVNALSIPVSLLKSYSVFAGAQDALVQWWYGHNAVAFFLTTPILGIMYYFLPKAAERPVYSYRLSIIHFWALVFVYIWAGPHHLLNTALPDWAQTLGMIFSVMLWAPSWGGMLNGLLTLRGAWNKVREDPVLKFFAAGITFYGMATFEGPLLSIKSVSSLAHYTDWIVGHVHAGALGWNGLMAAGMFYWMVPRLFGTKLYSRRAAELHFYIGTLGILLYIISMWVSGITQGMMWRAVDAQGNLLYPNFVETLEAIKPMYWTRLVGGTLYLIGMIVMAWNLWMTAKSGVAVDGQAEIVVEVKPEKEVNWKNIVFGPPVLVTTLGLGFLGMAGFANGVDTAAFIVLAILVGYLGIYFITLAKRPDKPTWHAIIEGRALLFTVFTVIAVLIGGVAEIVPSIVMQQTDGEIAKKTNPPYRALELEGRDVYIKEGCYTCHSQMIRPFRFETSRYGDVSKLDDSRWDHPFQWGSKRTGPDLARLGGKYPNVWHWQHMIDPRSVSAGSNMPSYAHLEHARIDFNGTSDKLRAMRSVGVPYTPDDIAAAPKDAAAQAAEIVADLESQGIAADPASELVAMTAYLQRIGKAPAPPPPAPAPATVTMKNPTPAGN
;
A
#
# COMPACT_ATOMS: atom_id res chain seq x y z
N MET A 1 30.39 61.09 -5.31
CA MET A 1 31.00 60.58 -4.05
C MET A 1 31.15 59.08 -4.19
N THR A 2 32.38 58.57 -4.15
CA THR A 2 32.74 57.19 -4.48
C THR A 2 32.48 56.23 -3.31
N ALA A 3 32.14 54.98 -3.64
CA ALA A 3 31.74 53.90 -2.73
C ALA A 3 32.85 53.38 -1.79
N SER A 4 33.98 54.08 -1.63
CA SER A 4 35.04 53.71 -0.69
C SER A 4 34.98 54.46 0.65
N ALA A 5 34.04 55.40 0.82
CA ALA A 5 33.91 56.19 2.06
C ALA A 5 32.93 55.61 3.09
N LEU A 6 32.30 54.46 2.81
CA LEU A 6 31.40 53.74 3.72
C LEU A 6 32.05 52.53 4.42
N LEU A 7 33.36 52.32 4.26
CA LEU A 7 34.11 51.22 4.87
C LEU A 7 35.12 51.67 5.94
N ALA A 8 35.00 52.91 6.42
CA ALA A 8 35.85 53.45 7.47
C ALA A 8 35.04 53.82 8.72
N ASP A 9 34.34 52.85 9.30
CA ASP A 9 33.93 52.94 10.72
C ASP A 9 33.84 51.55 11.38
N ALA A 10 34.85 50.71 11.12
CA ALA A 10 34.95 49.37 11.72
C ALA A 10 35.52 49.37 13.15
N SER A 11 35.53 50.51 13.84
CA SER A 11 36.12 50.63 15.19
C SER A 11 35.21 51.22 16.27
N GLN A 12 33.93 51.50 15.97
CA GLN A 12 32.94 51.89 16.98
C GLN A 12 31.71 50.96 17.11
N GLU A 13 31.72 49.78 16.49
CA GLU A 13 30.65 48.78 16.65
C GLU A 13 30.86 47.82 17.86
N ALA A 14 31.51 48.32 18.91
CA ALA A 14 31.67 47.61 20.18
C ALA A 14 30.56 48.04 21.17
N ALA A 15 29.90 47.03 21.76
CA ALA A 15 28.94 47.11 22.87
C ALA A 15 27.45 47.33 22.52
N SER A 16 26.83 46.35 21.87
CA SER A 16 25.43 45.99 22.19
C SER A 16 25.40 44.89 23.26
N PRO A 17 24.70 45.06 24.40
CA PRO A 17 24.59 44.04 25.46
C PRO A 17 23.94 42.73 24.99
N TYR A 18 23.33 42.70 23.79
CA TYR A 18 22.63 41.54 23.23
C TYR A 18 23.52 40.53 22.51
N ARG A 19 24.79 40.85 22.19
CA ARG A 19 25.71 39.89 21.52
C ARG A 19 26.47 38.95 22.47
N ALA A 20 26.27 39.06 23.78
CA ALA A 20 27.11 38.38 24.77
C ALA A 20 26.91 36.85 24.89
N ASN A 21 26.03 36.22 24.11
CA ASN A 21 25.80 34.77 24.17
C ASN A 21 25.49 34.13 22.80
N VAL A 22 26.28 34.46 21.78
CA VAL A 22 26.18 33.83 20.44
C VAL A 22 27.38 32.89 20.28
N GLN A 23 27.19 31.60 20.55
CA GLN A 23 28.21 30.60 20.27
C GLN A 23 28.04 30.08 18.84
N LYS A 24 29.06 30.28 18.00
CA LYS A 24 29.15 29.62 16.70
C LYS A 24 29.79 28.25 16.86
N ARG A 25 29.17 27.23 16.30
CA ARG A 25 29.70 25.85 16.30
C ARG A 25 29.60 25.27 14.90
N THR A 26 30.66 24.64 14.43
CA THR A 26 30.61 23.82 13.21
C THR A 26 30.07 22.43 13.57
N ILE A 27 29.09 21.97 12.80
CA ILE A 27 28.58 20.60 12.86
C ILE A 27 28.94 19.87 11.57
N THR A 28 29.21 18.57 11.71
CA THR A 28 29.44 17.65 10.59
C THR A 28 28.27 16.67 10.54
N TYR A 29 27.64 16.52 9.38
CA TYR A 29 26.54 15.60 9.17
C TYR A 29 27.04 14.15 9.03
N ASP A 30 26.20 13.18 9.36
CA ASP A 30 26.46 11.78 9.04
C ASP A 30 25.82 11.46 7.68
N ASP A 31 26.61 11.59 6.61
CA ASP A 31 26.16 11.33 5.26
C ASP A 31 26.40 9.87 4.81
N GLN A 32 27.05 9.06 5.65
CA GLN A 32 27.33 7.65 5.34
C GLN A 32 26.04 6.85 5.16
N ILE A 33 25.08 7.06 6.07
CA ILE A 33 23.81 6.34 6.05
C ILE A 33 23.01 6.65 4.77
N ALA A 34 23.02 7.92 4.32
CA ALA A 34 22.35 8.31 3.09
C ALA A 34 23.00 7.65 1.87
N ARG A 35 24.34 7.56 1.82
CA ARG A 35 25.05 6.83 0.76
C ARG A 35 24.63 5.36 0.69
N TRP A 36 24.56 4.68 1.83
CA TRP A 36 24.15 3.26 1.89
C TRP A 36 22.75 3.05 1.33
N PHE A 37 21.78 3.85 1.77
CA PHE A 37 20.40 3.77 1.28
C PHE A 37 20.27 4.14 -0.21
N ILE A 38 21.06 5.08 -0.75
CA ILE A 38 21.04 5.38 -2.20
C ILE A 38 21.43 4.14 -3.00
N PHE A 39 22.58 3.53 -2.71
CA PHE A 39 23.06 2.40 -3.51
C PHE A 39 22.20 1.15 -3.32
N ALA A 40 21.66 0.94 -2.12
CA ALA A 40 20.66 -0.08 -1.88
C ALA A 40 19.38 0.16 -2.70
N SER A 41 18.87 1.40 -2.76
CA SER A 41 17.72 1.75 -3.58
C SER A 41 17.97 1.47 -5.06
N VAL A 42 19.12 1.88 -5.60
CA VAL A 42 19.47 1.61 -7.00
C VAL A 42 19.52 0.11 -7.29
N ALA A 43 20.15 -0.68 -6.41
CA ALA A 43 20.23 -2.13 -6.57
C ALA A 43 18.84 -2.79 -6.54
N TRP A 44 18.03 -2.47 -5.53
CA TRP A 44 16.68 -3.03 -5.41
C TRP A 44 15.71 -2.50 -6.47
N GLY A 45 15.92 -1.28 -6.99
CA GLY A 45 15.20 -0.76 -8.14
C GLY A 45 15.45 -1.58 -9.40
N ILE A 46 16.68 -1.99 -9.65
CA ILE A 46 16.97 -2.92 -10.77
C ILE A 46 16.27 -4.26 -10.55
N VAL A 47 16.35 -4.84 -9.35
CA VAL A 47 15.67 -6.10 -9.02
C VAL A 47 14.16 -5.99 -9.20
N ALA A 48 13.54 -4.95 -8.66
CA ALA A 48 12.10 -4.73 -8.77
C ALA A 48 11.64 -4.65 -10.22
N MET A 49 12.36 -3.91 -11.06
CA MET A 49 12.03 -3.71 -12.48
C MET A 49 12.31 -4.99 -13.30
N LEU A 50 13.33 -5.77 -12.94
CA LEU A 50 13.59 -7.09 -13.53
C LEU A 50 12.45 -8.07 -13.23
N VAL A 51 12.04 -8.20 -11.97
CA VAL A 51 10.91 -9.07 -11.58
C VAL A 51 9.61 -8.58 -12.23
N GLY A 52 9.41 -7.26 -12.32
CA GLY A 52 8.28 -6.66 -13.03
C GLY A 52 8.26 -6.97 -14.53
N ALA A 53 9.41 -6.91 -15.20
CA ALA A 53 9.55 -7.30 -16.61
C ALA A 53 9.29 -8.81 -16.80
N LEU A 54 9.78 -9.66 -15.91
CA LEU A 54 9.49 -11.10 -15.95
C LEU A 54 7.99 -11.39 -15.75
N ALA A 55 7.35 -10.75 -14.77
CA ALA A 55 5.90 -10.88 -14.55
C ALA A 55 5.08 -10.34 -15.74
N ALA A 56 5.53 -9.26 -16.38
CA ALA A 56 4.91 -8.75 -17.60
C ALA A 56 5.04 -9.73 -18.78
N LEU A 57 6.21 -10.36 -18.93
CA LEU A 57 6.45 -11.42 -19.92
C LEU A 57 5.55 -12.63 -19.66
N GLN A 58 5.36 -13.05 -18.41
CA GLN A 58 4.50 -14.17 -18.04
C GLN A 58 3.03 -13.96 -18.43
N LEU A 59 2.54 -12.72 -18.33
CA LEU A 59 1.19 -12.37 -18.79
C LEU A 59 1.08 -12.39 -20.32
N ALA A 60 2.12 -11.95 -21.05
CA ALA A 60 2.15 -11.94 -22.51
C ALA A 60 2.40 -13.34 -23.12
N PHE A 61 3.16 -14.18 -22.39
CA PHE A 61 3.65 -15.48 -22.80
C PHE A 61 3.69 -16.44 -21.60
N PHE A 62 2.60 -17.19 -21.40
CA PHE A 62 2.41 -18.04 -20.23
C PHE A 62 3.54 -19.07 -20.00
N LYS A 63 4.23 -19.52 -21.06
CA LYS A 63 5.36 -20.47 -20.96
C LYS A 63 6.58 -19.90 -20.24
N ALA A 64 6.63 -18.58 -20.01
CA ALA A 64 7.65 -17.97 -19.14
C ALA A 64 7.45 -18.31 -17.64
N ASN A 65 6.35 -18.96 -17.27
CA ASN A 65 6.17 -19.56 -15.94
C ASN A 65 6.87 -20.93 -15.89
N VAL A 66 8.19 -20.92 -15.75
CA VAL A 66 9.03 -22.13 -15.89
C VAL A 66 9.17 -22.96 -14.61
N ALA A 67 8.81 -22.42 -13.45
CA ALA A 67 8.90 -23.10 -12.17
C ALA A 67 7.88 -22.51 -11.17
N PRO A 68 7.42 -23.27 -10.16
CA PRO A 68 6.44 -22.78 -9.17
C PRO A 68 6.89 -21.53 -8.43
N MET A 69 8.16 -21.48 -8.01
CA MET A 69 8.74 -20.31 -7.32
C MET A 69 8.87 -19.08 -8.22
N LEU A 70 8.89 -19.28 -9.53
CA LEU A 70 8.96 -18.22 -10.53
C LEU A 70 7.60 -17.99 -11.19
N SER A 71 6.50 -18.53 -10.68
CA SER A 71 5.18 -18.30 -11.27
C SER A 71 4.70 -16.86 -11.05
N TYR A 72 3.85 -16.37 -11.95
CA TYR A 72 3.30 -15.02 -11.88
C TYR A 72 2.64 -14.74 -10.53
N GLY A 73 1.87 -15.70 -9.99
CA GLY A 73 1.16 -15.56 -8.74
C GLY A 73 2.07 -15.26 -7.55
N ARG A 74 3.27 -15.87 -7.53
CA ARG A 74 4.28 -15.66 -6.48
C ARG A 74 5.22 -14.48 -6.76
N LEU A 75 5.52 -14.20 -8.03
CA LEU A 75 6.40 -13.09 -8.41
C LEU A 75 5.70 -11.73 -8.38
N ARG A 76 4.37 -11.64 -8.56
CA ARG A 76 3.65 -10.37 -8.45
C ARG A 76 3.84 -9.72 -7.07
N PRO A 77 3.58 -10.37 -5.92
CA PRO A 77 3.80 -9.75 -4.63
C PRO A 77 5.28 -9.46 -4.36
N LEU A 78 6.21 -10.26 -4.91
CA LEU A 78 7.64 -9.95 -4.83
C LEU A 78 7.98 -8.66 -5.58
N HIS A 79 7.48 -8.48 -6.81
CA HIS A 79 7.65 -7.24 -7.56
C HIS A 79 7.10 -6.04 -6.79
N THR A 80 5.89 -6.17 -6.23
CA THR A 80 5.25 -5.13 -5.41
C THR A 80 6.13 -4.74 -4.22
N ASN A 81 6.57 -5.71 -3.43
CA ASN A 81 7.40 -5.46 -2.24
C ASN A 81 8.78 -4.89 -2.61
N ALA A 82 9.39 -5.38 -3.68
CA ALA A 82 10.66 -4.87 -4.17
C ALA A 82 10.53 -3.43 -4.71
N ALA A 83 9.46 -3.10 -5.43
CA ALA A 83 9.26 -1.76 -5.98
C ALA A 83 8.95 -0.73 -4.87
N ILE A 84 8.11 -1.09 -3.90
CA ILE A 84 7.62 -0.16 -2.88
C ILE A 84 8.61 -0.11 -1.71
N PHE A 85 8.80 -1.22 -0.99
CA PHE A 85 9.54 -1.21 0.27
C PHE A 85 11.05 -1.29 0.07
N ALA A 86 11.51 -1.96 -0.98
CA ALA A 86 12.94 -2.02 -1.28
C ALA A 86 13.42 -0.80 -2.08
N PHE A 87 12.91 -0.55 -3.29
CA PHE A 87 13.34 0.58 -4.11
C PHE A 87 12.93 1.93 -3.51
N VAL A 88 11.63 2.21 -3.42
CA VAL A 88 11.14 3.50 -2.91
C VAL A 88 11.41 3.66 -1.41
N GLY A 89 11.33 2.59 -0.61
CA GLY A 89 11.67 2.66 0.82
C GLY A 89 13.11 3.09 1.06
N ASN A 90 14.08 2.47 0.37
CA ASN A 90 15.48 2.90 0.46
C ASN A 90 15.68 4.34 -0.08
N MET A 91 15.00 4.72 -1.16
CA MET A 91 15.01 6.11 -1.66
C MET A 91 14.52 7.08 -0.58
N MET A 92 13.38 6.79 0.03
CA MET A 92 12.78 7.58 1.09
C MET A 92 13.75 7.77 2.25
N PHE A 93 14.33 6.69 2.77
CA PHE A 93 15.28 6.76 3.88
C PHE A 93 16.53 7.57 3.52
N ALA A 94 17.09 7.39 2.33
CA ALA A 94 18.20 8.22 1.85
C ALA A 94 17.85 9.71 1.86
N GLY A 95 16.68 10.06 1.32
CA GLY A 95 16.17 11.42 1.28
C GLY A 95 15.98 12.00 2.68
N ILE A 96 15.31 11.28 3.57
CA ILE A 96 15.01 11.71 4.95
C ILE A 96 16.29 11.90 5.76
N TYR A 97 17.21 10.93 5.75
CA TYR A 97 18.46 11.02 6.51
C TYR A 97 19.34 12.18 6.05
N TYR A 98 19.38 12.44 4.74
CA TYR A 98 20.16 13.55 4.19
C TYR A 98 19.54 14.91 4.48
N SER A 99 18.24 15.08 4.18
CA SER A 99 17.57 16.38 4.25
C SER A 99 17.30 16.80 5.68
N THR A 100 16.89 15.89 6.57
CA THR A 100 16.53 16.20 7.96
C THR A 100 17.68 16.86 8.70
N GLN A 101 18.88 16.27 8.63
CA GLN A 101 20.08 16.81 9.30
C GLN A 101 20.35 18.27 8.89
N ARG A 102 20.19 18.58 7.59
CA ARG A 102 20.43 19.91 7.00
C ARG A 102 19.33 20.90 7.30
N LEU A 103 18.07 20.43 7.35
CA LEU A 103 16.91 21.26 7.66
C LEU A 103 16.88 21.66 9.13
N VAL A 104 17.20 20.72 10.03
CA VAL A 104 17.18 20.96 11.47
C VAL A 104 18.52 21.45 12.02
N LYS A 105 19.54 21.52 11.15
CA LYS A 105 20.92 21.89 11.45
C LYS A 105 21.45 21.10 12.66
N ALA A 106 21.34 19.79 12.60
CA ALA A 106 21.83 18.88 13.62
C ALA A 106 22.38 17.60 12.99
N THR A 107 23.49 17.11 13.51
CA THR A 107 24.02 15.78 13.17
C THR A 107 23.04 14.70 13.62
N LEU A 108 22.97 13.60 12.86
CA LEU A 108 22.21 12.40 13.21
C LEU A 108 22.45 12.00 14.68
N ALA A 109 21.37 11.72 15.41
CA ALA A 109 21.47 11.51 16.85
C ALA A 109 22.27 10.25 17.23
N SER A 110 22.06 9.13 16.53
CA SER A 110 22.79 7.88 16.75
C SER A 110 23.17 7.19 15.44
N LYS A 111 24.48 7.01 15.23
CA LYS A 111 25.02 6.21 14.11
C LYS A 111 24.67 4.73 14.23
N LEU A 112 24.65 4.21 15.46
CA LEU A 112 24.31 2.81 15.73
C LEU A 112 22.87 2.50 15.31
N LEU A 113 21.91 3.33 15.72
CA LEU A 113 20.50 3.15 15.32
C LEU A 113 20.34 3.29 13.80
N GLY A 114 21.13 4.17 13.14
CA GLY A 114 21.18 4.26 11.69
C GLY A 114 21.64 2.94 11.04
N ARG A 115 22.69 2.31 11.57
CA ARG A 115 23.20 1.02 11.07
C ARG A 115 22.22 -0.13 11.31
N ILE A 116 21.61 -0.19 12.49
CA ILE A 116 20.57 -1.20 12.82
C ILE A 116 19.38 -1.03 11.87
N HIS A 117 18.95 0.21 11.63
CA HIS A 117 17.88 0.48 10.68
C HIS A 117 18.25 0.00 9.27
N PHE A 118 19.42 0.38 8.74
CA PHE A 118 19.84 -0.04 7.41
C PHE A 118 19.87 -1.56 7.28
N TRP A 119 20.66 -2.26 8.11
CA TRP A 119 20.81 -3.70 7.99
C TRP A 119 19.53 -4.47 8.34
N GLY A 120 18.74 -3.97 9.30
CA GLY A 120 17.42 -4.53 9.60
C GLY A 120 16.48 -4.43 8.40
N TRP A 121 16.44 -3.28 7.73
CA TRP A 121 15.63 -3.08 6.52
C TRP A 121 16.10 -3.95 5.35
N GLN A 122 17.42 -4.07 5.14
CA GLN A 122 17.97 -4.99 4.14
C GLN A 122 17.62 -6.45 4.44
N GLY A 123 17.67 -6.86 5.72
CA GLY A 123 17.28 -8.19 6.15
C GLY A 123 15.80 -8.50 5.88
N ILE A 124 14.91 -7.53 6.10
CA ILE A 124 13.48 -7.64 5.77
C ILE A 124 13.28 -7.82 4.26
N ILE A 125 13.96 -7.01 3.43
CA ILE A 125 13.87 -7.12 1.96
C ILE A 125 14.35 -8.49 1.47
N VAL A 126 15.48 -8.99 2.01
CA VAL A 126 15.99 -10.31 1.67
C VAL A 126 15.01 -11.40 2.12
N SER A 127 14.39 -11.25 3.29
CA SER A 127 13.37 -12.18 3.76
C SER A 127 12.19 -12.24 2.80
N ALA A 128 11.68 -11.09 2.33
CA ALA A 128 10.64 -11.03 1.30
C ALA A 128 11.05 -11.71 -0.02
N ALA A 129 12.29 -11.51 -0.45
CA ALA A 129 12.85 -12.14 -1.65
C ALA A 129 12.94 -13.66 -1.55
N VAL A 130 12.98 -14.22 -0.33
CA VAL A 130 12.98 -15.66 -0.09
C VAL A 130 11.56 -16.19 0.13
N THR A 131 10.77 -15.56 1.00
CA THR A 131 9.49 -16.09 1.45
C THR A 131 8.39 -16.02 0.39
N LEU A 132 8.31 -14.92 -0.38
CA LEU A 132 7.25 -14.74 -1.37
C LEU A 132 7.35 -15.75 -2.53
N PRO A 133 8.53 -16.01 -3.15
CA PRO A 133 8.70 -17.10 -4.11
C PRO A 133 8.38 -18.48 -3.54
N LEU A 134 8.58 -18.70 -2.22
CA LEU A 134 8.22 -19.96 -1.57
C LEU A 134 6.71 -20.11 -1.32
N GLY A 135 5.91 -19.08 -1.61
CA GLY A 135 4.46 -19.08 -1.39
C GLY A 135 4.07 -18.79 0.05
N ILE A 136 4.99 -18.26 0.86
CA ILE A 136 4.73 -17.85 2.24
C ILE A 136 4.19 -16.43 2.17
N THR A 137 2.86 -16.30 2.19
CA THR A 137 2.16 -15.02 2.03
C THR A 137 0.86 -14.98 2.82
N GLN A 138 0.55 -13.81 3.38
CA GLN A 138 -0.76 -13.54 3.97
C GLN A 138 -1.85 -13.30 2.91
N SER A 139 -1.51 -13.07 1.64
CA SER A 139 -2.39 -12.63 0.53
C SER A 139 -2.98 -11.20 0.61
N LYS A 140 -2.65 -10.45 1.65
CA LYS A 140 -3.00 -9.03 1.78
C LYS A 140 -2.07 -8.16 0.94
N GLU A 141 -2.61 -7.40 -0.02
CA GLU A 141 -1.77 -6.58 -0.91
C GLU A 141 -0.94 -5.54 -0.13
N TYR A 142 0.35 -5.43 -0.45
CA TYR A 142 1.32 -4.58 0.28
C TYR A 142 1.61 -5.01 1.73
N ALA A 143 0.97 -6.08 2.23
CA ALA A 143 1.17 -6.67 3.55
C ALA A 143 1.30 -8.20 3.44
N GLU A 144 2.00 -8.67 2.41
CA GLU A 144 2.05 -10.09 2.08
C GLU A 144 2.94 -10.90 3.03
N LEU A 145 3.88 -10.26 3.72
CA LEU A 145 4.90 -10.95 4.52
C LEU A 145 4.29 -11.53 5.80
N GLU A 146 4.74 -12.71 6.23
CA GLU A 146 4.20 -13.38 7.42
C GLU A 146 4.65 -12.74 8.74
N TRP A 147 3.94 -13.08 9.82
CA TRP A 147 3.98 -12.37 11.10
C TRP A 147 5.38 -12.16 11.74
N PRO A 148 6.40 -13.04 11.60
CA PRO A 148 7.72 -12.74 12.16
C PRO A 148 8.38 -11.55 11.46
N ILE A 149 8.13 -11.42 10.16
CA ILE A 149 8.65 -10.32 9.35
C ILE A 149 7.86 -9.04 9.65
N ASP A 150 6.56 -9.13 9.92
CA ASP A 150 5.77 -7.97 10.37
C ASP A 150 6.28 -7.41 11.70
N ILE A 151 6.65 -8.27 12.65
CA ILE A 151 7.26 -7.84 13.91
C ILE A 151 8.63 -7.18 13.64
N ALA A 152 9.43 -7.77 12.73
CA ALA A 152 10.72 -7.20 12.35
C ALA A 152 10.57 -5.81 11.70
N ILE A 153 9.58 -5.64 10.82
CA ILE A 153 9.23 -4.34 10.22
C ILE A 153 8.89 -3.33 11.30
N ALA A 154 8.00 -3.67 12.24
CA ALA A 154 7.62 -2.78 13.32
C ALA A 154 8.82 -2.37 14.18
N ALA A 155 9.67 -3.34 14.56
CA ALA A 155 10.86 -3.08 15.37
C ALA A 155 11.87 -2.17 14.65
N VAL A 156 12.17 -2.46 13.37
CA VAL A 156 13.10 -1.66 12.55
C VAL A 156 12.55 -0.26 12.29
N TRP A 157 11.24 -0.13 12.07
CA TRP A 157 10.57 1.16 11.92
C TRP A 157 10.62 2.00 13.20
N ILE A 158 10.47 1.38 14.37
CA ILE A 158 10.66 2.05 15.67
C ILE A 158 12.11 2.54 15.83
N VAL A 159 13.11 1.73 15.47
CA VAL A 159 14.52 2.14 15.49
C VAL A 159 14.74 3.38 14.62
N PHE A 160 14.17 3.40 13.42
CA PHE A 160 14.20 4.56 12.53
C PHE A 160 13.53 5.78 13.16
N ALA A 161 12.30 5.61 13.66
CA ALA A 161 11.50 6.67 14.27
C ALA A 161 12.22 7.30 15.48
N VAL A 162 12.74 6.48 16.39
CA VAL A 162 13.49 6.94 17.57
C VAL A 162 14.70 7.77 17.14
N ASN A 163 15.47 7.33 16.15
CA ASN A 163 16.63 8.08 15.68
C ASN A 163 16.24 9.42 15.02
N PHE A 164 15.15 9.42 14.24
CA PHE A 164 14.60 10.63 13.63
C PHE A 164 14.13 11.65 14.68
N PHE A 165 13.26 11.24 15.61
CA PHE A 165 12.72 12.12 16.64
C PHE A 165 13.79 12.58 17.64
N TRP A 166 14.79 11.74 17.94
CA TRP A 166 15.93 12.16 18.74
C TRP A 166 16.78 13.22 18.03
N THR A 167 16.99 13.08 16.71
CA THR A 167 17.65 14.11 15.90
C THR A 167 16.85 15.41 15.92
N LEU A 168 15.52 15.31 15.83
CA LEU A 168 14.62 16.45 15.88
C LEU A 168 14.61 17.16 17.25
N ALA A 169 14.75 16.41 18.35
CA ALA A 169 14.87 16.96 19.70
C ALA A 169 16.15 17.77 19.90
N ARG A 170 17.21 17.46 19.13
CA ARG A 170 18.53 18.12 19.18
C ARG A 170 18.69 19.24 18.15
N ARG A 171 17.62 19.66 17.48
CA ARG A 171 17.65 20.67 16.41
C ARG A 171 18.19 22.03 16.89
N ALA A 172 19.01 22.65 16.05
CA ALA A 172 19.39 24.04 16.23
C ALA A 172 18.32 24.98 15.64
N GLU A 173 17.75 24.61 14.48
CA GLU A 173 16.63 25.36 13.89
C GLU A 173 15.32 25.04 14.63
N LYS A 174 14.68 26.05 15.23
CA LYS A 174 13.48 25.80 16.05
C LYS A 174 12.26 25.52 15.21
N GLN A 175 12.12 26.24 14.10
CA GLN A 175 10.99 26.13 13.19
C GLN A 175 11.14 24.92 12.28
N LEU A 176 10.12 24.06 12.26
CA LEU A 176 10.10 22.91 11.37
C LEU A 176 9.84 23.34 9.93
N TYR A 177 10.77 23.02 9.04
CA TYR A 177 10.54 23.16 7.61
C TYR A 177 9.50 22.16 7.11
N VAL A 178 8.74 22.54 6.07
CA VAL A 178 7.60 21.77 5.51
C VAL A 178 7.93 20.30 5.23
N ALA A 179 9.13 20.01 4.70
CA ALA A 179 9.54 18.64 4.45
C ALA A 179 9.53 17.76 5.71
N VAL A 180 9.89 18.32 6.87
CA VAL A 180 9.89 17.62 8.15
C VAL A 180 8.47 17.29 8.61
N TRP A 181 7.48 18.11 8.26
CA TRP A 181 6.07 17.83 8.56
C TRP A 181 5.61 16.55 7.86
N PHE A 182 5.93 16.43 6.58
CA PHE A 182 5.64 15.25 5.78
C PHE A 182 6.39 14.01 6.28
N TYR A 183 7.63 14.16 6.75
CA TYR A 183 8.37 13.04 7.35
C TYR A 183 7.77 12.60 8.69
N ILE A 184 7.35 13.53 9.54
CA ILE A 184 6.64 13.22 10.78
C ILE A 184 5.36 12.44 10.46
N ALA A 185 4.53 12.94 9.55
CA ALA A 185 3.30 12.28 9.13
C ALA A 185 3.56 10.87 8.58
N THR A 186 4.58 10.71 7.74
CA THR A 186 5.02 9.40 7.22
C THR A 186 5.34 8.43 8.36
N ILE A 187 6.21 8.84 9.28
CA ILE A 187 6.73 7.95 10.34
C ILE A 187 5.62 7.47 11.27
N VAL A 188 4.75 8.39 11.72
CA VAL A 188 3.70 8.05 12.69
C VAL A 188 2.55 7.28 12.04
N THR A 189 2.12 7.68 10.84
CA THR A 189 0.99 7.03 10.20
C THR A 189 1.33 5.62 9.76
N VAL A 190 2.47 5.40 9.08
CA VAL A 190 2.87 4.06 8.64
C VAL A 190 2.98 3.08 9.81
N ALA A 191 3.44 3.54 10.98
CA ALA A 191 3.48 2.69 12.18
C ALA A 191 2.07 2.25 12.63
N VAL A 192 1.10 3.18 12.65
CA VAL A 192 -0.30 2.87 12.98
C VAL A 192 -0.91 1.93 11.95
N LEU A 193 -0.72 2.21 10.67
CA LEU A 193 -1.23 1.40 9.56
C LEU A 193 -0.72 -0.05 9.67
N HIS A 194 0.59 -0.21 9.81
CA HIS A 194 1.24 -1.52 9.88
C HIS A 194 0.74 -2.33 11.06
N VAL A 195 0.73 -1.74 12.26
CA VAL A 195 0.30 -2.45 13.48
C VAL A 195 -1.14 -2.91 13.39
N VAL A 196 -2.05 -2.08 12.88
CA VAL A 196 -3.47 -2.43 12.81
C VAL A 196 -3.74 -3.50 11.75
N ASN A 197 -3.18 -3.39 10.55
CA ASN A 197 -3.47 -4.35 9.47
C ASN A 197 -2.78 -5.71 9.65
N ALA A 198 -1.62 -5.74 10.31
CA ALA A 198 -0.84 -6.95 10.56
C ALA A 198 -1.34 -7.78 11.75
N LEU A 199 -2.41 -7.36 12.44
CA LEU A 199 -3.01 -8.14 13.52
C LEU A 199 -3.47 -9.50 12.99
N SER A 200 -2.78 -10.56 13.43
CA SER A 200 -3.01 -11.92 13.00
C SER A 200 -2.73 -12.90 14.15
N ILE A 201 -3.33 -14.09 14.06
CA ILE A 201 -3.07 -15.21 14.98
C ILE A 201 -2.10 -16.19 14.31
N PRO A 202 -0.88 -16.35 14.85
CA PRO A 202 0.07 -17.35 14.36
C PRO A 202 -0.46 -18.77 14.53
N VAL A 203 -0.36 -19.57 13.45
CA VAL A 203 -0.56 -21.02 13.49
C VAL A 203 0.79 -21.74 13.58
N SER A 204 1.77 -21.23 12.84
CA SER A 204 3.15 -21.73 12.83
C SER A 204 4.11 -20.55 12.64
N LEU A 205 5.43 -20.82 12.60
CA LEU A 205 6.42 -19.79 12.37
C LEU A 205 6.19 -19.01 11.06
N LEU A 206 5.66 -19.65 10.02
CA LEU A 206 5.51 -19.06 8.68
C LEU A 206 4.05 -19.08 8.20
N LYS A 207 3.10 -19.07 9.13
CA LYS A 207 1.67 -19.01 8.81
C LYS A 207 0.87 -18.32 9.91
N SER A 208 0.02 -17.39 9.53
CA SER A 208 -0.99 -16.77 10.39
C SER A 208 -2.35 -16.63 9.70
N TYR A 209 -3.37 -16.28 10.48
CA TYR A 209 -4.67 -15.84 9.97
C TYR A 209 -4.98 -14.42 10.46
N SER A 210 -5.49 -13.56 9.58
CA SER A 210 -5.92 -12.19 9.92
C SER A 210 -6.93 -12.21 11.07
N VAL A 211 -6.84 -11.25 11.99
CA VAL A 211 -7.86 -11.06 13.04
C VAL A 211 -9.19 -10.61 12.45
N PHE A 212 -9.18 -9.95 11.29
CA PHE A 212 -10.38 -9.50 10.61
C PHE A 212 -10.82 -10.50 9.53
N ALA A 213 -12.12 -10.47 9.17
CA ALA A 213 -12.67 -11.32 8.11
C ALA A 213 -13.51 -10.55 7.08
N GLY A 214 -13.66 -11.12 5.88
CA GLY A 214 -14.62 -10.66 4.87
C GLY A 214 -14.59 -9.17 4.60
N ALA A 215 -15.75 -8.50 4.66
CA ALA A 215 -15.84 -7.07 4.38
C ALA A 215 -15.11 -6.16 5.38
N GLN A 216 -14.97 -6.59 6.64
CA GLN A 216 -14.21 -5.87 7.64
C GLN A 216 -12.73 -5.92 7.31
N ASP A 217 -12.22 -7.11 6.97
CA ASP A 217 -10.83 -7.28 6.55
C ASP A 217 -10.54 -6.54 5.25
N ALA A 218 -11.48 -6.54 4.30
CA ALA A 218 -11.38 -5.75 3.08
C ALA A 218 -11.26 -4.25 3.37
N LEU A 219 -12.09 -3.72 4.28
CA LEU A 219 -12.05 -2.32 4.68
C LEU A 219 -10.71 -1.97 5.38
N VAL A 220 -10.28 -2.76 6.37
CA VAL A 220 -9.00 -2.55 7.06
C VAL A 220 -7.83 -2.66 6.09
N GLN A 221 -7.87 -3.64 5.18
CA GLN A 221 -6.84 -3.85 4.17
C GLN A 221 -6.73 -2.66 3.23
N TRP A 222 -7.82 -2.04 2.80
CA TRP A 222 -7.75 -0.90 1.88
C TRP A 222 -7.60 0.44 2.56
N TRP A 223 -8.05 0.57 3.81
CA TRP A 223 -7.57 1.62 4.70
C TRP A 223 -6.04 1.55 4.80
N TYR A 224 -5.46 0.37 5.03
CA TYR A 224 -4.01 0.18 5.02
C TYR A 224 -3.40 0.45 3.64
N GLY A 225 -3.85 -0.24 2.60
CA GLY A 225 -3.21 -0.24 1.27
C GLY A 225 -3.23 1.12 0.60
N HIS A 226 -4.36 1.84 0.68
CA HIS A 226 -4.44 3.20 0.17
C HIS A 226 -3.52 4.14 0.95
N ASN A 227 -3.52 4.03 2.28
CA ASN A 227 -2.69 4.88 3.12
C ASN A 227 -1.21 4.47 3.14
N ALA A 228 -0.85 3.26 2.71
CA ALA A 228 0.51 2.90 2.40
C ALA A 228 1.00 3.71 1.20
N VAL A 229 0.21 3.79 0.11
CA VAL A 229 0.53 4.69 -1.01
C VAL A 229 0.58 6.15 -0.55
N ALA A 230 -0.37 6.58 0.28
CA ALA A 230 -0.40 7.93 0.82
C ALA A 230 0.86 8.28 1.62
N PHE A 231 1.15 7.51 2.66
CA PHE A 231 2.12 7.87 3.68
C PHE A 231 3.50 7.28 3.44
N PHE A 232 3.65 6.38 2.47
CA PHE A 232 4.93 5.82 2.05
C PHE A 232 5.35 6.27 0.64
N LEU A 233 4.41 6.47 -0.29
CA LEU A 233 4.69 6.84 -1.68
C LEU A 233 4.36 8.30 -2.03
N THR A 234 3.51 8.98 -1.26
CA THR A 234 3.16 10.38 -1.51
C THR A 234 3.81 11.33 -0.49
N THR A 235 3.49 11.22 0.80
CA THR A 235 3.96 12.18 1.81
C THR A 235 5.49 12.30 1.90
N PRO A 236 6.29 11.22 2.04
CA PRO A 236 7.74 11.39 2.15
C PRO A 236 8.34 11.92 0.86
N ILE A 237 7.76 11.58 -0.30
CA ILE A 237 8.24 12.04 -1.60
C ILE A 237 7.88 13.52 -1.81
N LEU A 238 6.75 14.00 -1.29
CA LEU A 238 6.47 15.44 -1.17
C LEU A 238 7.50 16.12 -0.26
N GLY A 239 7.87 15.52 0.87
CA GLY A 239 8.94 16.04 1.72
C GLY A 239 10.28 16.12 0.99
N ILE A 240 10.63 15.09 0.23
CA ILE A 240 11.80 15.08 -0.68
C ILE A 240 11.68 16.20 -1.71
N MET A 241 10.54 16.34 -2.40
CA MET A 241 10.31 17.45 -3.34
C MET A 241 10.53 18.80 -2.66
N TYR A 242 9.97 19.03 -1.47
CA TYR A 242 10.11 20.26 -0.71
C TYR A 242 11.55 20.61 -0.35
N TYR A 243 12.44 19.63 -0.25
CA TYR A 243 13.86 19.87 0.00
C TYR A 243 14.67 19.98 -1.31
N PHE A 244 14.60 18.96 -2.16
CA PHE A 244 15.52 18.80 -3.28
C PHE A 244 15.18 19.69 -4.47
N LEU A 245 13.90 19.91 -4.79
CA LEU A 245 13.52 20.74 -5.93
C LEU A 245 13.93 22.21 -5.74
N PRO A 246 13.59 22.90 -4.62
CA PRO A 246 14.03 24.28 -4.41
C PRO A 246 15.56 24.40 -4.38
N LYS A 247 16.25 23.40 -3.82
CA LYS A 247 17.72 23.36 -3.76
C LYS A 247 18.38 23.14 -5.11
N ALA A 248 17.80 22.33 -5.98
CA ALA A 248 18.29 22.13 -7.35
C ALA A 248 17.96 23.34 -8.24
N ALA A 249 16.78 23.94 -8.07
CA ALA A 249 16.36 25.10 -8.85
C ALA A 249 17.02 26.42 -8.42
N GLU A 250 17.52 26.46 -7.17
CA GLU A 250 17.99 27.67 -6.49
C GLU A 250 16.89 28.73 -6.41
N ARG A 251 15.68 28.29 -6.04
CA ARG A 251 14.50 29.14 -5.91
C ARG A 251 13.86 28.96 -4.54
N PRO A 252 13.27 30.02 -3.95
CA PRO A 252 12.43 29.84 -2.77
C PRO A 252 11.18 29.04 -3.12
N VAL A 253 10.67 28.29 -2.15
CA VAL A 253 9.37 27.61 -2.28
C VAL A 253 8.29 28.65 -2.60
N TYR A 254 7.42 28.33 -3.55
CA TYR A 254 6.41 29.25 -4.06
C TYR A 254 5.47 29.80 -2.98
N SER A 255 4.78 28.94 -2.23
CA SER A 255 3.77 29.38 -1.26
C SER A 255 3.79 28.59 0.04
N TYR A 256 4.20 29.25 1.11
CA TYR A 256 4.13 28.72 2.47
C TYR A 256 2.68 28.54 2.95
N ARG A 257 1.75 29.45 2.63
CA ARG A 257 0.33 29.27 2.99
C ARG A 257 -0.28 28.05 2.32
N LEU A 258 0.03 27.85 1.04
CA LEU A 258 -0.39 26.65 0.33
C LEU A 258 0.22 25.41 1.00
N SER A 259 1.50 25.47 1.41
CA SER A 259 2.20 24.41 2.17
C SER A 259 1.42 23.97 3.41
N ILE A 260 0.91 24.91 4.21
CA ILE A 260 0.07 24.63 5.38
C ILE A 260 -1.24 23.94 4.97
N ILE A 261 -1.98 24.54 4.05
CA ILE A 261 -3.32 24.09 3.65
C ILE A 261 -3.24 22.67 3.09
N HIS A 262 -2.34 22.46 2.12
CA HIS A 262 -2.24 21.17 1.46
C HIS A 262 -1.68 20.10 2.39
N PHE A 263 -0.76 20.41 3.32
CA PHE A 263 -0.28 19.43 4.30
C PHE A 263 -1.42 18.92 5.19
N TRP A 264 -2.13 19.80 5.89
CA TRP A 264 -3.14 19.37 6.85
C TRP A 264 -4.37 18.76 6.18
N ALA A 265 -4.81 19.34 5.05
CA ALA A 265 -5.91 18.77 4.29
C ALA A 265 -5.53 17.41 3.70
N LEU A 266 -4.31 17.23 3.18
CA LEU A 266 -3.86 15.95 2.65
C LEU A 266 -3.81 14.90 3.76
N VAL A 267 -3.11 15.17 4.87
CA VAL A 267 -2.97 14.20 5.97
C VAL A 267 -4.31 13.78 6.55
N PHE A 268 -5.26 14.71 6.68
CA PHE A 268 -6.59 14.39 7.21
C PHE A 268 -7.47 13.65 6.20
N VAL A 269 -7.54 14.11 4.95
CA VAL A 269 -8.47 13.57 3.94
C VAL A 269 -8.03 12.22 3.41
N TYR A 270 -6.72 11.96 3.27
CA TYR A 270 -6.23 10.71 2.67
C TYR A 270 -6.68 9.46 3.42
N ILE A 271 -6.77 9.55 4.76
CA ILE A 271 -7.10 8.40 5.61
C ILE A 271 -8.44 7.76 5.22
N TRP A 272 -9.40 8.58 4.79
CA TRP A 272 -10.78 8.21 4.47
C TRP A 272 -10.97 7.58 3.08
N ALA A 273 -9.94 7.61 2.24
CA ALA A 273 -10.08 7.22 0.85
C ALA A 273 -9.98 5.69 0.65
N GLY A 274 -9.70 4.90 1.70
CA GLY A 274 -9.67 3.43 1.65
C GLY A 274 -10.82 2.77 0.87
N PRO A 275 -12.10 3.13 1.10
CA PRO A 275 -13.25 2.44 0.48
C PRO A 275 -13.37 2.65 -1.04
N HIS A 276 -12.60 3.57 -1.65
CA HIS A 276 -12.61 3.73 -3.11
C HIS A 276 -12.04 2.50 -3.86
N HIS A 277 -11.34 1.61 -3.15
CA HIS A 277 -10.88 0.31 -3.65
C HIS A 277 -11.99 -0.75 -3.61
N LEU A 278 -13.12 -0.43 -2.96
CA LEU A 278 -14.22 -1.35 -2.66
C LEU A 278 -15.54 -0.87 -3.26
N LEU A 279 -15.47 -0.03 -4.29
CA LEU A 279 -16.64 0.50 -4.99
C LEU A 279 -17.34 -0.59 -5.80
N ASN A 280 -18.66 -0.60 -5.72
CA ASN A 280 -19.53 -1.60 -6.34
C ASN A 280 -19.22 -3.03 -5.85
N THR A 281 -18.77 -3.16 -4.59
CA THR A 281 -18.55 -4.46 -3.95
C THR A 281 -19.66 -4.78 -2.94
N ALA A 282 -19.48 -5.86 -2.16
CA ALA A 282 -20.37 -6.21 -1.06
C ALA A 282 -20.23 -5.25 0.14
N LEU A 283 -19.21 -4.38 0.17
CA LEU A 283 -19.02 -3.39 1.23
C LEU A 283 -20.28 -2.50 1.36
N PRO A 284 -20.72 -2.11 2.58
CA PRO A 284 -21.87 -1.23 2.75
C PRO A 284 -21.77 0.08 1.95
N ASP A 285 -22.89 0.49 1.37
CA ASP A 285 -22.95 1.63 0.45
C ASP A 285 -22.52 2.96 1.07
N TRP A 286 -22.77 3.16 2.37
CA TRP A 286 -22.36 4.36 3.10
C TRP A 286 -20.83 4.49 3.11
N ALA A 287 -20.10 3.40 3.34
CA ALA A 287 -18.64 3.39 3.40
C ALA A 287 -18.05 3.65 2.01
N GLN A 288 -18.62 3.00 0.97
CA GLN A 288 -18.22 3.26 -0.42
C GLN A 288 -18.41 4.74 -0.81
N THR A 289 -19.55 5.33 -0.43
CA THR A 289 -19.88 6.73 -0.75
C THR A 289 -18.97 7.70 0.00
N LEU A 290 -18.66 7.41 1.26
CA LEU A 290 -17.70 8.16 2.05
C LEU A 290 -16.31 8.16 1.37
N GLY A 291 -15.81 6.98 1.01
CA GLY A 291 -14.52 6.86 0.31
C GLY A 291 -14.49 7.61 -1.02
N MET A 292 -15.57 7.57 -1.80
CA MET A 292 -15.71 8.35 -3.04
C MET A 292 -15.64 9.86 -2.77
N ILE A 293 -16.43 10.39 -1.83
CA ILE A 293 -16.48 11.84 -1.54
C ILE A 293 -15.11 12.35 -1.09
N PHE A 294 -14.47 11.64 -0.14
CA PHE A 294 -13.15 12.04 0.36
C PHE A 294 -12.07 11.92 -0.71
N SER A 295 -12.15 10.93 -1.60
CA SER A 295 -11.21 10.81 -2.73
C SER A 295 -11.36 11.95 -3.74
N VAL A 296 -12.59 12.39 -4.02
CA VAL A 296 -12.82 13.60 -4.85
C VAL A 296 -12.26 14.85 -4.16
N MET A 297 -12.49 15.00 -2.85
CA MET A 297 -11.94 16.10 -2.06
C MET A 297 -10.42 16.09 -2.02
N LEU A 298 -9.79 14.89 -2.03
CA LEU A 298 -8.34 14.70 -1.98
C LEU A 298 -7.61 15.29 -3.20
N TRP A 299 -8.32 15.51 -4.30
CA TRP A 299 -7.75 16.14 -5.50
C TRP A 299 -7.10 17.50 -5.19
N ALA A 300 -7.83 18.40 -4.52
CA ALA A 300 -7.37 19.75 -4.23
C ALA A 300 -6.08 19.81 -3.39
N PRO A 301 -5.97 19.15 -2.22
CA PRO A 301 -4.74 19.16 -1.45
C PRO A 301 -3.60 18.39 -2.13
N SER A 302 -3.91 17.36 -2.94
CA SER A 302 -2.88 16.68 -3.73
C SER A 302 -2.26 17.63 -4.75
N TRP A 303 -3.08 18.34 -5.53
CA TRP A 303 -2.60 19.37 -6.46
C TRP A 303 -1.96 20.57 -5.77
N GLY A 304 -2.30 20.84 -4.51
CA GLY A 304 -1.55 21.81 -3.70
C GLY A 304 -0.05 21.51 -3.65
N GLY A 305 0.34 20.22 -3.56
CA GLY A 305 1.73 19.79 -3.65
C GLY A 305 2.33 19.98 -5.05
N MET A 306 1.60 19.58 -6.10
CA MET A 306 2.03 19.74 -7.50
C MET A 306 2.29 21.21 -7.84
N LEU A 307 1.33 22.07 -7.51
CA LEU A 307 1.39 23.51 -7.77
C LEU A 307 2.54 24.15 -7.00
N ASN A 308 2.74 23.79 -5.72
CA ASN A 308 3.90 24.30 -4.96
C ASN A 308 5.22 23.90 -5.61
N GLY A 309 5.33 22.66 -6.08
CA GLY A 309 6.49 22.16 -6.81
C GLY A 309 6.72 22.93 -8.12
N LEU A 310 5.79 22.86 -9.07
CA LEU A 310 5.96 23.45 -10.39
C LEU A 310 6.06 24.98 -10.37
N LEU A 311 5.33 25.67 -9.49
CA LEU A 311 5.43 27.13 -9.39
C LEU A 311 6.71 27.58 -8.70
N THR A 312 7.40 26.72 -7.95
CA THR A 312 8.77 26.99 -7.46
C THR A 312 9.77 27.09 -8.63
N LEU A 313 9.49 26.44 -9.77
CA LEU A 313 10.28 26.58 -11.01
C LEU A 313 9.95 27.85 -11.80
N ARG A 314 9.02 28.71 -11.33
CA ARG A 314 8.70 29.97 -12.02
C ARG A 314 9.95 30.84 -12.16
N GLY A 315 10.28 31.20 -13.40
CA GLY A 315 11.51 31.92 -13.74
C GLY A 315 12.78 31.05 -13.80
N ALA A 316 12.68 29.74 -13.64
CA ALA A 316 13.77 28.76 -13.78
C ALA A 316 13.48 27.67 -14.83
N TRP A 317 12.40 27.80 -15.61
CA TRP A 317 12.02 26.85 -16.67
C TRP A 317 13.07 26.69 -17.77
N ASN A 318 13.91 27.71 -18.00
CA ASN A 318 15.07 27.61 -18.87
C ASN A 318 16.07 26.57 -18.35
N LYS A 319 16.32 26.53 -17.02
CA LYS A 319 17.20 25.53 -16.40
C LYS A 319 16.69 24.10 -16.59
N VAL A 320 15.36 23.90 -16.62
CA VAL A 320 14.75 22.56 -16.86
C VAL A 320 15.16 22.00 -18.23
N ARG A 321 15.39 22.83 -19.24
CA ARG A 321 15.82 22.35 -20.57
C ARG A 321 17.24 21.81 -20.57
N GLU A 322 18.09 22.28 -19.67
CA GLU A 322 19.53 22.02 -19.66
C GLU A 322 19.96 21.06 -18.55
N ASP A 323 19.33 21.13 -17.38
CA ASP A 323 19.68 20.32 -16.22
C ASP A 323 18.84 19.04 -16.15
N PRO A 324 19.42 17.85 -16.37
CA PRO A 324 18.69 16.59 -16.27
C PRO A 324 18.05 16.38 -14.88
N VAL A 325 18.65 16.89 -13.80
CA VAL A 325 18.06 16.79 -12.45
C VAL A 325 16.71 17.49 -12.41
N LEU A 326 16.63 18.71 -12.96
CA LEU A 326 15.38 19.47 -13.01
C LEU A 326 14.38 18.88 -14.01
N LYS A 327 14.83 18.23 -15.10
CA LYS A 327 13.94 17.46 -15.99
C LYS A 327 13.21 16.36 -15.21
N PHE A 328 13.97 15.56 -14.45
CA PHE A 328 13.41 14.49 -13.62
C PHE A 328 12.42 15.01 -12.58
N PHE A 329 12.77 16.06 -11.84
CA PHE A 329 11.83 16.62 -10.86
C PHE A 329 10.57 17.21 -11.51
N ALA A 330 10.70 17.98 -12.59
CA ALA A 330 9.55 18.54 -13.28
C ALA A 330 8.62 17.45 -13.81
N ALA A 331 9.16 16.44 -14.50
CA ALA A 331 8.38 15.32 -15.00
C ALA A 331 7.75 14.49 -13.86
N GLY A 332 8.50 14.23 -12.79
CA GLY A 332 8.00 13.54 -11.61
C GLY A 332 6.77 14.24 -11.02
N ILE A 333 6.87 15.56 -10.79
CA ILE A 333 5.76 16.35 -10.25
C ILE A 333 4.56 16.39 -11.22
N THR A 334 4.81 16.39 -12.53
CA THR A 334 3.73 16.28 -13.53
C THR A 334 3.01 14.94 -13.44
N PHE A 335 3.74 13.82 -13.35
CA PHE A 335 3.13 12.50 -13.15
C PHE A 335 2.40 12.38 -11.81
N TYR A 336 2.90 13.03 -10.77
CA TYR A 336 2.17 13.15 -9.50
C TYR A 336 0.84 13.88 -9.68
N GLY A 337 0.84 15.04 -10.35
CA GLY A 337 -0.40 15.77 -10.66
C GLY A 337 -1.38 14.96 -11.50
N MET A 338 -0.88 14.20 -12.46
CA MET A 338 -1.65 13.31 -13.32
C MET A 338 -2.27 12.15 -12.53
N ALA A 339 -1.47 11.40 -11.77
CA ALA A 339 -1.96 10.28 -10.97
C ALA A 339 -2.92 10.74 -9.87
N THR A 340 -2.66 11.89 -9.24
CA THR A 340 -3.56 12.47 -8.21
C THR A 340 -4.76 13.21 -8.78
N PHE A 341 -4.90 13.28 -10.10
CA PHE A 341 -6.17 13.60 -10.77
C PHE A 341 -6.90 12.32 -11.19
N GLU A 342 -6.18 11.36 -11.76
CA GLU A 342 -6.72 10.07 -12.18
C GLU A 342 -7.29 9.26 -11.02
N GLY A 343 -6.65 9.25 -9.84
CA GLY A 343 -7.15 8.56 -8.65
C GLY A 343 -8.56 9.02 -8.24
N PRO A 344 -8.78 10.33 -7.99
CA PRO A 344 -10.11 10.89 -7.74
C PRO A 344 -11.12 10.57 -8.85
N LEU A 345 -10.71 10.58 -10.13
CA LEU A 345 -11.58 10.19 -11.24
C LEU A 345 -12.01 8.71 -11.12
N LEU A 346 -11.07 7.81 -10.84
CA LEU A 346 -11.32 6.37 -10.66
C LEU A 346 -12.12 6.03 -9.39
N SER A 347 -12.12 6.92 -8.40
CA SER A 347 -12.94 6.79 -7.18
C SER A 347 -14.43 7.12 -7.38
N ILE A 348 -14.82 7.62 -8.55
CA ILE A 348 -16.23 7.88 -8.86
C ILE A 348 -16.88 6.53 -9.21
N LYS A 349 -17.95 6.13 -8.51
CA LYS A 349 -18.61 4.82 -8.68
C LYS A 349 -18.90 4.45 -10.15
N SER A 350 -19.34 5.42 -10.96
CA SER A 350 -19.62 5.21 -12.39
C SER A 350 -18.37 4.94 -13.22
N VAL A 351 -17.26 5.65 -12.96
CA VAL A 351 -15.97 5.40 -13.62
C VAL A 351 -15.38 4.08 -13.13
N SER A 352 -15.42 3.85 -11.81
CA SER A 352 -14.99 2.60 -11.20
C SER A 352 -15.76 1.39 -11.75
N SER A 353 -17.03 1.54 -12.11
CA SER A 353 -17.81 0.46 -12.74
C SER A 353 -17.15 -0.10 -14.01
N LEU A 354 -16.41 0.75 -14.74
CA LEU A 354 -15.63 0.40 -15.92
C LEU A 354 -14.21 -0.02 -15.56
N ALA A 355 -13.52 0.77 -14.72
CA ALA A 355 -12.09 0.64 -14.49
C ALA A 355 -11.70 -0.45 -13.47
N HIS A 356 -12.55 -0.72 -12.47
CA HIS A 356 -12.26 -1.67 -11.40
C HIS A 356 -12.01 -3.07 -11.97
N TYR A 357 -11.02 -3.77 -11.43
CA TYR A 357 -10.48 -5.05 -11.89
C TYR A 357 -9.73 -5.04 -13.21
N THR A 358 -9.70 -3.92 -13.94
CA THR A 358 -9.02 -3.85 -15.25
C THR A 358 -7.56 -3.43 -15.12
N ASP A 359 -6.82 -3.50 -16.23
CA ASP A 359 -5.46 -2.97 -16.38
C ASP A 359 -5.38 -1.44 -16.21
N TRP A 360 -6.50 -0.70 -16.22
CA TRP A 360 -6.47 0.74 -15.94
C TRP A 360 -5.90 0.99 -14.54
N ILE A 361 -6.31 0.20 -13.54
CA ILE A 361 -5.76 0.30 -12.17
C ILE A 361 -4.24 0.07 -12.18
N VAL A 362 -3.74 -0.85 -12.99
CA VAL A 362 -2.29 -1.10 -13.14
C VAL A 362 -1.59 0.10 -13.78
N GLY A 363 -2.21 0.73 -14.78
CA GLY A 363 -1.71 1.96 -15.41
C GLY A 363 -1.60 3.11 -14.42
N HIS A 364 -2.65 3.33 -13.62
CA HIS A 364 -2.68 4.33 -12.56
C HIS A 364 -1.55 4.11 -11.53
N VAL A 365 -1.40 2.87 -11.05
CA VAL A 365 -0.35 2.51 -10.09
C VAL A 365 1.04 2.81 -10.66
N HIS A 366 1.32 2.46 -11.91
CA HIS A 366 2.64 2.68 -12.52
C HIS A 366 2.89 4.15 -12.87
N ALA A 367 1.86 4.92 -13.22
CA ALA A 367 1.98 6.38 -13.38
C ALA A 367 2.48 7.04 -12.08
N GLY A 368 1.97 6.61 -10.92
CA GLY A 368 2.50 7.00 -9.61
C GLY A 368 3.89 6.42 -9.34
N ALA A 369 4.02 5.09 -9.34
CA ALA A 369 5.26 4.43 -8.89
C ALA A 369 6.49 4.73 -9.75
N LEU A 370 6.36 4.71 -11.09
CA LEU A 370 7.48 4.96 -11.99
C LEU A 370 7.55 6.42 -12.43
N GLY A 371 6.40 7.04 -12.71
CA GLY A 371 6.31 8.42 -13.16
C GLY A 371 6.59 9.42 -12.05
N TRP A 372 5.98 9.27 -10.86
CA TRP A 372 6.25 10.13 -9.71
C TRP A 372 7.47 9.62 -8.92
N ASN A 373 7.38 8.48 -8.24
CA ASN A 373 8.42 8.05 -7.30
C ASN A 373 9.75 7.75 -8.01
N GLY A 374 9.71 7.01 -9.11
CA GLY A 374 10.91 6.64 -9.85
C GLY A 374 11.67 7.83 -10.47
N LEU A 375 10.95 8.77 -11.10
CA LEU A 375 11.61 9.98 -11.62
C LEU A 375 12.10 10.91 -10.50
N MET A 376 11.37 11.00 -9.38
CA MET A 376 11.86 11.72 -8.19
C MET A 376 13.12 11.08 -7.60
N ALA A 377 13.20 9.75 -7.55
CA ALA A 377 14.41 9.00 -7.17
C ALA A 377 15.59 9.40 -8.06
N ALA A 378 15.40 9.35 -9.38
CA ALA A 378 16.46 9.68 -10.32
C ALA A 378 16.97 11.12 -10.17
N GLY A 379 16.06 12.10 -10.07
CA GLY A 379 16.42 13.50 -9.84
C GLY A 379 17.17 13.69 -8.52
N MET A 380 16.67 13.06 -7.45
CA MET A 380 17.30 13.11 -6.13
C MET A 380 18.69 12.49 -6.13
N PHE A 381 18.87 11.30 -6.71
CA PHE A 381 20.17 10.62 -6.73
C PHE A 381 21.20 11.33 -7.60
N TYR A 382 20.83 11.79 -8.79
CA TYR A 382 21.72 12.59 -9.64
C TYR A 382 22.13 13.92 -8.99
N TRP A 383 21.30 14.47 -8.11
CA TRP A 383 21.64 15.64 -7.33
C TRP A 383 22.54 15.31 -6.12
N MET A 384 22.24 14.23 -5.39
CA MET A 384 22.89 13.86 -4.13
C MET A 384 24.28 13.26 -4.34
N VAL A 385 24.44 12.30 -5.25
CA VAL A 385 25.68 11.50 -5.36
C VAL A 385 26.91 12.37 -5.62
N PRO A 386 26.92 13.33 -6.57
CA PRO A 386 28.08 14.21 -6.75
C PRO A 386 28.47 14.96 -5.47
N ARG A 387 27.47 15.41 -4.69
CA ARG A 387 27.68 16.15 -3.42
C ARG A 387 28.20 15.26 -2.30
N LEU A 388 27.75 14.01 -2.25
CA LEU A 388 28.18 13.01 -1.25
C LEU A 388 29.57 12.46 -1.50
N PHE A 389 30.11 12.65 -2.71
CA PHE A 389 31.44 12.21 -3.13
C PHE A 389 32.37 13.36 -3.54
N GLY A 390 31.99 14.61 -3.25
CA GLY A 390 32.83 15.79 -3.47
C GLY A 390 33.28 15.98 -4.93
N THR A 391 32.48 15.54 -5.90
CA THR A 391 32.86 15.51 -7.31
C THR A 391 31.71 15.99 -8.22
N LYS A 392 31.93 15.98 -9.53
CA LYS A 392 30.90 16.27 -10.54
C LYS A 392 30.28 14.97 -11.04
N LEU A 393 29.03 15.03 -11.49
CA LEU A 393 28.37 13.89 -12.13
C LEU A 393 29.21 13.40 -13.32
N TYR A 394 29.46 12.08 -13.38
CA TYR A 394 30.33 11.48 -14.39
C TYR A 394 29.88 11.78 -15.82
N SER A 395 28.61 11.57 -16.14
CA SER A 395 28.05 11.89 -17.46
C SER A 395 26.67 12.53 -17.37
N ARG A 396 26.58 13.82 -17.72
CA ARG A 396 25.28 14.50 -17.89
C ARG A 396 24.47 13.92 -19.06
N ARG A 397 25.14 13.56 -20.16
CA ARG A 397 24.49 12.94 -21.32
C ARG A 397 23.83 11.60 -20.98
N ALA A 398 24.44 10.81 -20.10
CA ALA A 398 23.85 9.55 -19.63
C ALA A 398 22.61 9.80 -18.74
N ALA A 399 22.64 10.85 -17.91
CA ALA A 399 21.45 11.26 -17.16
C ALA A 399 20.31 11.74 -18.08
N GLU A 400 20.63 12.44 -19.17
CA GLU A 400 19.65 12.80 -20.20
C GLU A 400 19.12 11.57 -20.95
N LEU A 401 19.99 10.64 -21.34
CA LEU A 401 19.57 9.38 -21.95
C LEU A 401 18.61 8.63 -21.03
N HIS A 402 18.95 8.48 -19.74
CA HIS A 402 18.06 7.89 -18.73
C HIS A 402 16.71 8.61 -18.70
N PHE A 403 16.70 9.95 -18.68
CA PHE A 403 15.45 10.72 -18.68
C PHE A 403 14.55 10.38 -19.87
N TYR A 404 15.09 10.40 -21.09
CA TYR A 404 14.30 10.15 -22.30
C TYR A 404 13.82 8.70 -22.40
N ILE A 405 14.68 7.71 -22.14
CA ILE A 405 14.28 6.30 -22.23
C ILE A 405 13.32 5.91 -21.10
N GLY A 406 13.52 6.45 -19.89
CA GLY A 406 12.61 6.26 -18.77
C GLY A 406 11.25 6.89 -19.03
N THR A 407 11.22 8.12 -19.56
CA THR A 407 9.98 8.83 -19.90
C THR A 407 9.23 8.13 -21.03
N LEU A 408 9.92 7.72 -22.11
CA LEU A 408 9.30 6.94 -23.18
C LEU A 408 8.76 5.60 -22.66
N GLY A 409 9.55 4.91 -21.83
CA GLY A 409 9.17 3.64 -21.22
C GLY A 409 7.89 3.74 -20.39
N ILE A 410 7.79 4.73 -19.51
CA ILE A 410 6.57 4.93 -18.71
C ILE A 410 5.37 5.37 -19.56
N LEU A 411 5.56 6.20 -20.59
CA LEU A 411 4.47 6.59 -21.48
C LEU A 411 3.91 5.39 -22.26
N LEU A 412 4.77 4.52 -22.80
CA LEU A 412 4.34 3.28 -23.45
C LEU A 412 3.58 2.37 -22.48
N TYR A 413 4.07 2.27 -21.24
CA TYR A 413 3.42 1.48 -20.19
C TYR A 413 2.00 2.00 -19.92
N ILE A 414 1.84 3.27 -19.52
CA ILE A 414 0.53 3.80 -19.11
C ILE A 414 -0.48 3.80 -20.26
N ILE A 415 -0.05 4.16 -21.49
CA ILE A 415 -0.94 4.19 -22.65
C ILE A 415 -1.44 2.76 -22.94
N SER A 416 -0.55 1.76 -22.90
CA SER A 416 -0.96 0.37 -23.11
C SER A 416 -1.94 -0.12 -22.04
N MET A 417 -1.79 0.31 -20.79
CA MET A 417 -2.68 -0.07 -19.68
C MET A 417 -4.03 0.65 -19.72
N TRP A 418 -4.08 1.89 -20.18
CA TRP A 418 -5.35 2.57 -20.45
C TRP A 418 -6.12 1.92 -21.58
N VAL A 419 -5.45 1.64 -22.70
CA VAL A 419 -6.08 0.94 -23.83
C VAL A 419 -6.56 -0.44 -23.39
N SER A 420 -5.73 -1.20 -22.67
CA SER A 420 -6.12 -2.51 -22.12
C SER A 420 -7.31 -2.41 -21.17
N GLY A 421 -7.27 -1.48 -20.22
CA GLY A 421 -8.28 -1.35 -19.18
C GLY A 421 -9.64 -0.90 -19.72
N ILE A 422 -9.65 0.07 -20.63
CA ILE A 422 -10.87 0.52 -21.32
C ILE A 422 -11.42 -0.62 -22.19
N THR A 423 -10.58 -1.33 -22.95
CA THR A 423 -11.02 -2.49 -23.74
C THR A 423 -11.63 -3.57 -22.86
N GLN A 424 -11.00 -3.93 -21.74
CA GLN A 424 -11.55 -4.88 -20.78
C GLN A 424 -12.92 -4.45 -20.26
N GLY A 425 -13.01 -3.23 -19.73
CA GLY A 425 -14.26 -2.71 -19.18
C GLY A 425 -15.39 -2.64 -20.21
N MET A 426 -15.09 -2.24 -21.44
CA MET A 426 -16.07 -2.18 -22.54
C MET A 426 -16.48 -3.58 -23.01
N MET A 427 -15.56 -4.51 -23.20
CA MET A 427 -15.87 -5.88 -23.63
C MET A 427 -16.69 -6.62 -22.58
N TRP A 428 -16.35 -6.48 -21.29
CA TRP A 428 -17.06 -7.19 -20.22
C TRP A 428 -18.53 -6.78 -20.12
N ARG A 429 -18.85 -5.52 -20.45
CA ARG A 429 -20.20 -4.95 -20.38
C ARG A 429 -20.94 -4.90 -21.72
N ALA A 430 -20.29 -5.30 -22.81
CA ALA A 430 -20.88 -5.27 -24.13
C ALA A 430 -22.03 -6.28 -24.22
N VAL A 431 -23.19 -5.81 -24.69
CA VAL A 431 -24.38 -6.62 -24.92
C VAL A 431 -24.93 -6.43 -26.33
N ASP A 432 -25.57 -7.45 -26.87
CA ASP A 432 -26.30 -7.38 -28.14
C ASP A 432 -27.67 -6.68 -27.99
N ALA A 433 -28.42 -6.55 -29.09
CA ALA A 433 -29.74 -5.92 -29.08
C ALA A 433 -30.78 -6.70 -28.24
N GLN A 434 -30.52 -7.97 -27.96
CA GLN A 434 -31.35 -8.86 -27.13
C GLN A 434 -30.93 -8.80 -25.65
N GLY A 435 -29.83 -8.13 -25.33
CA GLY A 435 -29.29 -7.98 -23.99
C GLY A 435 -28.44 -9.17 -23.51
N ASN A 436 -27.96 -10.03 -24.42
CA ASN A 436 -26.97 -11.07 -24.12
C ASN A 436 -25.56 -10.50 -24.18
N LEU A 437 -24.62 -11.11 -23.46
CA LEU A 437 -23.21 -10.70 -23.50
C LEU A 437 -22.61 -10.95 -24.89
N LEU A 438 -21.97 -9.93 -25.47
CA LEU A 438 -21.29 -10.05 -26.76
C LEU A 438 -20.03 -10.91 -26.67
N TYR A 439 -19.33 -10.85 -25.52
CA TYR A 439 -18.12 -11.61 -25.24
C TYR A 439 -18.31 -12.46 -23.98
N PRO A 440 -19.09 -13.56 -24.00
CA PRO A 440 -19.44 -14.31 -22.79
C PRO A 440 -18.26 -15.03 -22.15
N ASN A 441 -17.21 -15.36 -22.90
CA ASN A 441 -16.01 -15.99 -22.35
C ASN A 441 -14.96 -14.94 -21.98
N PHE A 442 -14.34 -15.11 -20.81
CA PHE A 442 -13.30 -14.18 -20.35
C PHE A 442 -12.06 -14.19 -21.26
N VAL A 443 -11.76 -15.34 -21.89
CA VAL A 443 -10.60 -15.51 -22.77
C VAL A 443 -10.65 -14.59 -23.99
N GLU A 444 -11.83 -14.29 -24.53
CA GLU A 444 -11.97 -13.39 -25.69
C GLU A 444 -11.38 -12.00 -25.38
N THR A 445 -11.62 -11.50 -24.17
CA THR A 445 -11.01 -10.25 -23.71
C THR A 445 -9.50 -10.38 -23.52
N LEU A 446 -9.05 -11.54 -23.01
CA LEU A 446 -7.63 -11.81 -22.79
C LEU A 446 -6.82 -11.81 -24.10
N GLU A 447 -7.39 -12.40 -25.15
CA GLU A 447 -6.78 -12.41 -26.47
C GLU A 447 -6.73 -11.01 -27.08
N ALA A 448 -7.83 -10.23 -26.94
CA ALA A 448 -7.91 -8.86 -27.43
C ALA A 448 -6.84 -7.94 -26.81
N ILE A 449 -6.47 -8.16 -25.54
CA ILE A 449 -5.51 -7.31 -24.83
C ILE A 449 -4.06 -7.76 -24.90
N LYS A 450 -3.78 -8.90 -25.53
CA LYS A 450 -2.42 -9.45 -25.65
C LYS A 450 -1.41 -8.47 -26.26
N PRO A 451 -1.73 -7.64 -27.28
CA PRO A 451 -0.81 -6.62 -27.78
C PRO A 451 -0.38 -5.62 -26.71
N MET A 452 -1.29 -5.23 -25.81
CA MET A 452 -0.97 -4.30 -24.71
C MET A 452 -0.04 -4.92 -23.67
N TYR A 453 -0.10 -6.24 -23.45
CA TYR A 453 0.87 -6.92 -22.59
C TYR A 453 2.29 -6.91 -23.15
N TRP A 454 2.45 -7.05 -24.47
CA TRP A 454 3.75 -6.89 -25.13
C TRP A 454 4.24 -5.44 -25.06
N THR A 455 3.38 -4.46 -25.35
CA THR A 455 3.74 -3.03 -25.26
C THR A 455 4.16 -2.64 -23.85
N ARG A 456 3.44 -3.12 -22.83
CA ARG A 456 3.82 -2.92 -21.42
C ARG A 456 5.19 -3.50 -21.11
N LEU A 457 5.49 -4.72 -21.57
CA LEU A 457 6.80 -5.35 -21.38
C LEU A 457 7.91 -4.50 -22.01
N VAL A 458 7.69 -4.01 -23.23
CA VAL A 458 8.65 -3.11 -23.91
C VAL A 458 8.85 -1.82 -23.10
N GLY A 459 7.77 -1.16 -22.69
CA GLY A 459 7.83 0.07 -21.88
C GLY A 459 8.57 -0.14 -20.55
N GLY A 460 8.24 -1.21 -19.82
CA GLY A 460 8.92 -1.58 -18.58
C GLY A 460 10.40 -1.92 -18.78
N THR A 461 10.75 -2.59 -19.88
CA THR A 461 12.15 -2.92 -20.22
C THR A 461 12.97 -1.66 -20.54
N LEU A 462 12.39 -0.69 -21.27
CA LEU A 462 13.06 0.60 -21.51
C LEU A 462 13.32 1.36 -20.20
N TYR A 463 12.36 1.32 -19.27
CA TYR A 463 12.54 1.91 -17.95
C TYR A 463 13.67 1.22 -17.16
N LEU A 464 13.72 -0.12 -17.20
CA LEU A 464 14.80 -0.91 -16.60
C LEU A 464 16.17 -0.55 -17.20
N ILE A 465 16.29 -0.40 -18.52
CA ILE A 465 17.52 0.06 -19.17
C ILE A 465 17.92 1.45 -18.63
N GLY A 466 16.94 2.34 -18.43
CA GLY A 466 17.11 3.60 -17.71
C GLY A 466 17.76 3.46 -16.34
N MET A 467 17.22 2.55 -15.52
CA MET A 467 17.77 2.26 -14.19
C MET A 467 19.21 1.74 -14.24
N ILE A 468 19.56 0.91 -15.23
CA ILE A 468 20.92 0.42 -15.44
C ILE A 468 21.87 1.57 -15.83
N VAL A 469 21.45 2.46 -16.73
CA VAL A 469 22.21 3.66 -17.10
C VAL A 469 22.46 4.54 -15.88
N MET A 470 21.44 4.73 -15.03
CA MET A 470 21.58 5.46 -13.77
C MET A 470 22.59 4.79 -12.85
N ALA A 471 22.46 3.48 -12.62
CA ALA A 471 23.35 2.73 -11.74
C ALA A 471 24.82 2.88 -12.15
N TRP A 472 25.10 2.69 -13.44
CA TRP A 472 26.44 2.89 -13.99
C TRP A 472 26.94 4.32 -13.78
N ASN A 473 26.12 5.33 -14.10
CA ASN A 473 26.52 6.74 -14.01
C ASN A 473 26.80 7.17 -12.55
N LEU A 474 25.94 6.74 -11.61
CA LEU A 474 26.13 7.02 -10.18
C LEU A 474 27.35 6.28 -9.62
N TRP A 475 27.57 5.02 -10.02
CA TRP A 475 28.75 4.26 -9.61
C TRP A 475 30.05 4.90 -10.11
N MET A 476 30.11 5.27 -11.39
CA MET A 476 31.27 5.98 -11.95
C MET A 476 31.48 7.33 -11.26
N THR A 477 30.42 8.05 -10.93
CA THR A 477 30.51 9.31 -10.17
C THR A 477 31.14 9.08 -8.80
N ALA A 478 30.68 8.06 -8.07
CA ALA A 478 31.23 7.73 -6.75
C ALA A 478 32.70 7.29 -6.82
N LYS A 479 33.09 6.54 -7.86
CA LYS A 479 34.47 6.10 -8.08
C LYS A 479 35.43 7.26 -8.41
N SER A 480 34.93 8.29 -9.09
CA SER A 480 35.71 9.49 -9.46
C SER A 480 35.84 10.51 -8.33
N GLY A 481 35.24 10.26 -7.17
CA GLY A 481 35.27 11.14 -6.00
C GLY A 481 35.70 10.41 -4.74
N VAL A 482 35.65 11.12 -3.62
CA VAL A 482 35.90 10.56 -2.28
C VAL A 482 34.68 10.88 -1.44
N ALA A 483 34.22 9.91 -0.64
CA ALA A 483 33.08 10.15 0.25
C ALA A 483 33.35 11.34 1.18
N VAL A 484 32.47 12.33 1.18
CA VAL A 484 32.55 13.53 2.02
C VAL A 484 31.32 13.69 2.87
N ASP A 485 31.49 14.23 4.07
CA ASP A 485 30.40 14.60 4.96
C ASP A 485 30.18 16.11 4.90
N GLY A 486 28.92 16.53 4.74
CA GLY A 486 28.56 17.94 4.73
C GLY A 486 28.81 18.59 6.09
N GLN A 487 29.13 19.89 6.07
CA GLN A 487 29.31 20.69 7.28
C GLN A 487 28.41 21.93 7.24
N ALA A 488 28.04 22.43 8.41
CA ALA A 488 27.34 23.70 8.56
C ALA A 488 27.81 24.43 9.83
N GLU A 489 27.90 25.75 9.75
CA GLU A 489 28.09 26.62 10.91
C GLU A 489 26.72 26.93 11.51
N ILE A 490 26.55 26.68 12.81
CA ILE A 490 25.32 26.96 13.54
C ILE A 490 25.55 28.04 14.59
N VAL A 491 24.55 28.89 14.76
CA VAL A 491 24.48 29.86 15.85
C VAL A 491 23.57 29.27 16.94
N VAL A 492 24.11 29.07 18.14
CA VAL A 492 23.34 28.57 19.29
C VAL A 492 22.93 29.77 20.14
N GLU A 493 21.64 30.13 20.11
CA GLU A 493 21.07 31.06 21.10
C GLU A 493 20.95 30.38 22.47
N VAL A 494 21.50 31.03 23.50
CA VAL A 494 21.68 30.44 24.85
C VAL A 494 20.54 30.77 25.82
N LYS A 495 19.53 31.57 25.46
CA LYS A 495 18.40 31.88 26.37
C LYS A 495 17.03 31.71 25.70
N PRO A 496 16.06 31.10 26.40
CA PRO A 496 14.73 30.88 25.86
C PRO A 496 13.93 32.19 25.85
N GLU A 497 13.22 32.46 24.76
CA GLU A 497 12.01 33.27 24.83
C GLU A 497 11.02 32.63 25.83
N LYS A 498 10.22 33.43 26.55
CA LYS A 498 9.14 32.89 27.39
C LYS A 498 8.22 32.02 26.55
N GLU A 499 8.30 30.70 26.74
CA GLU A 499 7.50 29.77 25.96
C GLU A 499 6.01 29.98 26.23
N VAL A 500 5.20 30.09 25.16
CA VAL A 500 3.74 30.12 25.24
C VAL A 500 3.25 28.87 25.97
N ASN A 501 2.37 29.02 26.96
CA ASN A 501 1.83 27.88 27.71
C ASN A 501 1.12 26.90 26.76
N TRP A 502 1.40 25.59 26.86
CA TRP A 502 0.80 24.55 26.01
C TRP A 502 -0.73 24.57 26.05
N LYS A 503 -1.34 24.96 27.19
CA LYS A 503 -2.79 25.10 27.32
C LYS A 503 -3.36 26.11 26.32
N ASN A 504 -2.66 27.22 26.07
CA ASN A 504 -3.10 28.25 25.13
C ASN A 504 -3.03 27.80 23.67
N ILE A 505 -2.28 26.73 23.38
CA ILE A 505 -2.19 26.13 22.05
C ILE A 505 -3.31 25.11 21.87
N VAL A 506 -3.44 24.18 22.83
CA VAL A 506 -4.43 23.09 22.77
C VAL A 506 -5.85 23.60 22.87
N PHE A 507 -6.11 24.62 23.70
CA PHE A 507 -7.42 25.27 23.82
C PHE A 507 -7.47 26.59 23.03
N GLY A 508 -6.58 26.75 22.05
CA GLY A 508 -6.56 27.92 21.18
C GLY A 508 -7.79 27.96 20.25
N PRO A 509 -8.16 29.14 19.73
CA PRO A 509 -9.34 29.29 18.88
C PRO A 509 -9.39 28.33 17.67
N PRO A 510 -8.28 28.06 16.94
CA PRO A 510 -8.32 27.09 15.84
C PRO A 510 -8.75 25.69 16.28
N VAL A 511 -8.24 25.20 17.42
CA VAL A 511 -8.60 23.86 17.92
C VAL A 511 -10.05 23.82 18.38
N LEU A 512 -10.53 24.85 19.08
CA LEU A 512 -11.91 24.91 19.54
C LEU A 512 -12.90 24.94 18.37
N VAL A 513 -12.63 25.75 17.34
CA VAL A 513 -13.45 25.83 16.12
C VAL A 513 -13.47 24.48 15.40
N THR A 514 -12.30 23.84 15.23
CA THR A 514 -12.23 22.52 14.58
C THR A 514 -12.95 21.45 15.39
N THR A 515 -12.75 21.39 16.72
CA THR A 515 -13.41 20.41 17.60
C THR A 515 -14.93 20.59 17.60
N LEU A 516 -15.43 21.83 17.66
CA LEU A 516 -16.86 22.11 17.57
C LEU A 516 -17.42 21.71 16.20
N GLY A 517 -16.75 22.08 15.11
CA GLY A 517 -17.14 21.70 13.76
C GLY A 517 -17.18 20.18 13.57
N LEU A 518 -16.16 19.46 14.02
CA LEU A 518 -16.12 18.00 14.01
C LEU A 518 -17.18 17.38 14.93
N GLY A 519 -17.48 18.00 16.06
CA GLY A 519 -18.56 17.58 16.95
C GLY A 519 -19.92 17.64 16.26
N PHE A 520 -20.21 18.74 15.56
CA PHE A 520 -21.42 18.86 14.74
C PHE A 520 -21.46 17.83 13.62
N LEU A 521 -20.36 17.63 12.88
CA LEU A 521 -20.29 16.58 11.85
C LEU A 521 -20.48 15.18 12.43
N GLY A 522 -19.94 14.91 13.61
CA GLY A 522 -20.14 13.65 14.33
C GLY A 522 -21.61 13.43 14.69
N MET A 523 -22.28 14.45 15.24
CA MET A 523 -23.73 14.39 15.53
C MET A 523 -24.56 14.17 14.27
N ALA A 524 -24.17 14.79 13.15
CA ALA A 524 -24.85 14.62 11.86
C ALA A 524 -24.90 13.15 11.39
N GLY A 525 -23.88 12.35 11.74
CA GLY A 525 -23.80 10.94 11.38
C GLY A 525 -24.78 10.02 12.12
N PHE A 526 -25.36 10.47 13.23
CA PHE A 526 -26.33 9.71 14.04
C PHE A 526 -27.75 10.31 14.01
N ALA A 527 -27.95 11.36 13.21
CA ALA A 527 -29.19 12.12 13.18
C ALA A 527 -30.12 11.68 12.04
N ASN A 528 -31.40 12.11 12.09
CA ASN A 528 -32.33 11.94 10.97
C ASN A 528 -32.03 12.95 9.85
N GLY A 529 -32.65 12.81 8.67
CA GLY A 529 -32.29 13.62 7.50
C GLY A 529 -32.36 15.15 7.69
N VAL A 530 -33.32 15.66 8.48
CA VAL A 530 -33.44 17.11 8.75
C VAL A 530 -32.35 17.56 9.73
N ASP A 531 -32.15 16.79 10.80
CA ASP A 531 -31.15 17.08 11.83
C ASP A 531 -29.72 16.95 11.27
N THR A 532 -29.45 15.97 10.39
CA THR A 532 -28.18 15.84 9.66
C THR A 532 -27.89 17.11 8.86
N ALA A 533 -28.86 17.62 8.11
CA ALA A 533 -28.69 18.86 7.35
C ALA A 533 -28.43 20.06 8.28
N ALA A 534 -29.15 20.16 9.39
CA ALA A 534 -28.96 21.21 10.39
C ALA A 534 -27.56 21.16 11.02
N PHE A 535 -27.07 19.98 11.42
CA PHE A 535 -25.74 19.81 11.99
C PHE A 535 -24.62 20.08 10.97
N ILE A 536 -24.79 19.73 9.70
CA ILE A 536 -23.85 20.09 8.64
C ILE A 536 -23.79 21.61 8.47
N VAL A 537 -24.95 22.29 8.42
CA VAL A 537 -25.00 23.76 8.34
C VAL A 537 -24.33 24.40 9.56
N LEU A 538 -24.57 23.87 10.76
CA LEU A 538 -23.90 24.34 11.99
C LEU A 538 -22.39 24.13 11.93
N ALA A 539 -21.91 22.98 11.45
CA ALA A 539 -20.49 22.72 11.27
C ALA A 539 -19.85 23.73 10.30
N ILE A 540 -20.51 24.01 9.18
CA ILE A 540 -20.09 25.00 8.18
C ILE A 540 -20.07 26.40 8.80
N LEU A 541 -21.14 26.81 9.50
CA LEU A 541 -21.23 28.11 10.15
C LEU A 541 -20.14 28.30 11.21
N VAL A 542 -19.91 27.30 12.06
CA VAL A 542 -18.81 27.32 13.05
C VAL A 542 -17.46 27.46 12.37
N GLY A 543 -17.23 26.72 11.28
CA GLY A 543 -16.01 26.83 10.49
C GLY A 543 -15.81 28.24 9.91
N TYR A 544 -16.83 28.77 9.20
CA TYR A 544 -16.77 30.08 8.57
C TYR A 544 -16.65 31.22 9.59
N LEU A 545 -17.51 31.26 10.61
CA LEU A 545 -17.47 32.28 11.65
C LEU A 545 -16.18 32.17 12.46
N GLY A 546 -15.75 30.96 12.79
CA GLY A 546 -14.48 30.72 13.47
C GLY A 546 -13.29 31.28 12.69
N ILE A 547 -13.18 30.96 11.39
CA ILE A 547 -12.13 31.51 10.52
C ILE A 547 -12.22 33.04 10.44
N TYR A 548 -13.42 33.59 10.29
CA TYR A 548 -13.66 35.04 10.23
C TYR A 548 -13.16 35.74 11.51
N PHE A 549 -13.58 35.27 12.68
CA PHE A 549 -13.15 35.84 13.97
C PHE A 549 -11.66 35.64 14.24
N ILE A 550 -11.08 34.49 13.89
CA ILE A 550 -9.62 34.26 13.99
C ILE A 550 -8.85 35.24 13.11
N THR A 551 -9.38 35.54 11.91
CA THR A 551 -8.75 36.47 10.97
C THR A 551 -8.85 37.91 11.47
N LEU A 552 -9.99 38.32 12.03
CA LEU A 552 -10.16 39.63 12.65
C LEU A 552 -9.31 39.82 13.90
N ALA A 553 -9.14 38.76 14.71
CA ALA A 553 -8.33 38.78 15.92
C ALA A 553 -6.81 38.75 15.64
N LYS A 554 -6.41 38.65 14.37
CA LYS A 554 -5.01 38.50 13.97
C LYS A 554 -4.24 39.79 14.24
N ARG A 555 -3.20 39.69 15.08
CA ARG A 555 -2.32 40.81 15.41
C ARG A 555 -1.00 40.70 14.64
N PRO A 556 -0.53 41.74 13.92
CA PRO A 556 0.70 41.68 13.10
C PRO A 556 1.98 41.43 13.92
N ASP A 557 1.98 41.86 15.18
CA ASP A 557 3.10 41.78 16.13
C ASP A 557 3.23 40.42 16.83
N LYS A 558 2.27 39.50 16.64
CA LYS A 558 2.26 38.19 17.31
C LYS A 558 2.42 37.04 16.33
N PRO A 559 3.17 35.98 16.69
CA PRO A 559 3.25 34.79 15.87
C PRO A 559 1.87 34.15 15.73
N THR A 560 1.59 33.58 14.55
CA THR A 560 0.35 32.85 14.31
C THR A 560 0.33 31.55 15.13
N TRP A 561 -0.87 31.02 15.42
CA TRP A 561 -1.01 29.74 16.10
C TRP A 561 -0.21 28.61 15.43
N HIS A 562 -0.22 28.57 14.09
CA HIS A 562 0.54 27.58 13.32
C HIS A 562 2.06 27.74 13.50
N ALA A 563 2.59 28.97 13.43
CA ALA A 563 4.02 29.24 13.63
C ALA A 563 4.50 28.85 15.05
N ILE A 564 3.62 28.89 16.04
CA ILE A 564 3.95 28.44 17.40
C ILE A 564 4.11 26.90 17.44
N ILE A 565 3.26 26.17 16.71
CA ILE A 565 3.30 24.70 16.67
C ILE A 565 4.46 24.19 15.83
N GLU A 566 4.79 24.89 14.75
CA GLU A 566 6.00 24.61 13.96
C GLU A 566 7.28 24.72 14.79
N GLY A 567 7.30 25.55 15.83
CA GLY A 567 8.41 25.60 16.79
C GLY A 567 8.47 24.39 17.73
N ARG A 568 7.44 23.53 17.77
CA ARG A 568 7.21 22.50 18.79
C ARG A 568 6.94 21.14 18.19
N ALA A 569 8.02 20.45 17.82
CA ALA A 569 7.97 19.14 17.18
C ALA A 569 7.06 18.10 17.86
N LEU A 570 7.08 18.01 19.20
CA LEU A 570 6.23 17.06 19.91
C LEU A 570 4.73 17.38 19.75
N LEU A 571 4.35 18.65 19.93
CA LEU A 571 2.95 19.07 19.75
C LEU A 571 2.51 18.92 18.29
N PHE A 572 3.37 19.29 17.33
CA PHE A 572 3.11 19.06 15.91
C PHE A 572 2.81 17.58 15.64
N THR A 573 3.66 16.70 16.16
CA THR A 573 3.51 15.24 16.01
C THR A 573 2.21 14.74 16.61
N VAL A 574 1.85 15.20 17.82
CA VAL A 574 0.58 14.83 18.47
C VAL A 574 -0.62 15.25 17.64
N PHE A 575 -0.65 16.48 17.11
CA PHE A 575 -1.74 16.93 16.24
C PHE A 575 -1.81 16.13 14.93
N THR A 576 -0.67 15.77 14.35
CA THR A 576 -0.62 14.89 13.17
C THR A 576 -1.20 13.51 13.49
N VAL A 577 -0.82 12.90 14.62
CA VAL A 577 -1.38 11.61 15.07
C VAL A 577 -2.88 11.70 15.29
N ILE A 578 -3.36 12.74 15.97
CA ILE A 578 -4.81 12.95 16.19
C ILE A 578 -5.55 13.07 14.85
N ALA A 579 -5.04 13.88 13.91
CA ALA A 579 -5.66 14.04 12.60
C ALA A 579 -5.81 12.71 11.84
N VAL A 580 -4.79 11.85 11.94
CA VAL A 580 -4.76 10.53 11.31
C VAL A 580 -5.70 9.54 12.01
N LEU A 581 -5.68 9.51 13.35
CA LEU A 581 -6.49 8.57 14.13
C LEU A 581 -7.99 8.86 14.01
N ILE A 582 -8.41 10.13 13.87
CA ILE A 582 -9.82 10.47 13.69
C ILE A 582 -10.42 9.73 12.48
N GLY A 583 -9.74 9.79 11.32
CA GLY A 583 -10.22 9.10 10.12
C GLY A 583 -10.20 7.58 10.27
N GLY A 584 -9.12 7.02 10.81
CA GLY A 584 -8.98 5.57 10.96
C GLY A 584 -10.02 4.97 11.92
N VAL A 585 -10.26 5.64 13.05
CA VAL A 585 -11.29 5.22 14.02
C VAL A 585 -12.69 5.33 13.39
N ALA A 586 -12.98 6.43 12.71
CA ALA A 586 -14.29 6.65 12.09
C ALA A 586 -14.61 5.65 10.96
N GLU A 587 -13.59 5.18 10.22
CA GLU A 587 -13.76 4.19 9.17
C GLU A 587 -13.86 2.77 9.72
N ILE A 588 -12.96 2.38 10.62
CA ILE A 588 -12.81 0.99 11.07
C ILE A 588 -13.86 0.64 12.15
N VAL A 589 -14.07 1.49 13.17
CA VAL A 589 -14.86 1.12 14.36
C VAL A 589 -16.32 0.78 14.03
N PRO A 590 -17.06 1.54 13.20
CA PRO A 590 -18.44 1.18 12.86
C PRO A 590 -18.55 -0.22 12.23
N SER A 591 -17.58 -0.62 11.40
CA SER A 591 -17.57 -1.94 10.76
C SER A 591 -17.41 -3.09 11.76
N ILE A 592 -16.59 -2.88 12.81
CA ILE A 592 -16.38 -3.86 13.90
C ILE A 592 -17.70 -4.08 14.66
N VAL A 593 -18.41 -2.99 14.99
CA VAL A 593 -19.62 -3.05 15.81
C VAL A 593 -20.78 -3.70 15.05
N MET A 594 -20.95 -3.38 13.76
CA MET A 594 -22.07 -3.87 12.96
C MET A 594 -22.07 -5.41 12.76
N GLN A 595 -20.90 -6.04 12.60
CA GLN A 595 -20.81 -7.48 12.32
C GLN A 595 -21.12 -8.38 13.53
N GLN A 596 -20.99 -7.88 14.76
CA GLN A 596 -21.25 -8.67 15.97
C GLN A 596 -22.74 -8.99 16.18
N THR A 597 -23.64 -8.25 15.52
CA THR A 597 -25.08 -8.28 15.78
C THR A 597 -25.84 -9.46 15.12
N ASP A 598 -25.23 -10.19 14.18
CA ASP A 598 -25.91 -11.20 13.33
C ASP A 598 -25.45 -12.67 13.54
N GLY A 599 -24.83 -12.98 14.67
CA GLY A 599 -24.07 -14.23 14.89
C GLY A 599 -24.86 -15.56 14.81
N GLU A 600 -26.17 -15.57 15.08
CA GLU A 600 -26.99 -16.80 15.08
C GLU A 600 -27.71 -17.07 13.74
N ILE A 601 -28.02 -16.02 12.96
CA ILE A 601 -28.60 -16.17 11.61
C ILE A 601 -27.51 -16.64 10.62
N ALA A 602 -26.30 -16.08 10.74
CA ALA A 602 -25.17 -16.37 9.86
C ALA A 602 -24.71 -17.83 9.89
N LYS A 603 -24.73 -18.47 11.07
CA LYS A 603 -24.35 -19.89 11.23
C LYS A 603 -25.24 -20.83 10.42
N LYS A 604 -26.49 -20.45 10.15
CA LYS A 604 -27.45 -21.26 9.40
C LYS A 604 -27.38 -21.04 7.89
N THR A 605 -26.84 -19.91 7.43
CA THR A 605 -26.82 -19.52 6.00
C THR A 605 -25.47 -19.76 5.32
N ASN A 606 -24.35 -19.66 6.05
CA ASN A 606 -23.01 -19.97 5.54
C ASN A 606 -22.14 -20.65 6.63
N PRO A 607 -22.11 -21.99 6.70
CA PRO A 607 -21.26 -22.71 7.63
C PRO A 607 -19.76 -22.52 7.31
N PRO A 608 -18.85 -22.65 8.29
CA PRO A 608 -17.42 -22.51 8.08
C PRO A 608 -16.86 -23.60 7.13
N TYR A 609 -15.64 -23.39 6.63
CA TYR A 609 -14.97 -24.36 5.76
C TYR A 609 -14.74 -25.71 6.48
N ARG A 610 -14.88 -26.82 5.76
CA ARG A 610 -14.39 -28.13 6.25
C ARG A 610 -12.87 -28.14 6.30
N ALA A 611 -12.32 -29.16 6.96
CA ALA A 611 -10.88 -29.25 7.21
C ALA A 611 -10.06 -29.24 5.90
N LEU A 612 -10.42 -30.05 4.91
CA LEU A 612 -9.73 -30.10 3.61
C LEU A 612 -9.96 -28.83 2.76
N GLU A 613 -11.14 -28.22 2.86
CA GLU A 613 -11.46 -26.96 2.17
C GLU A 613 -10.58 -25.81 2.67
N LEU A 614 -10.32 -25.75 3.98
CA LEU A 614 -9.40 -24.77 4.58
C LEU A 614 -7.94 -25.01 4.11
N GLU A 615 -7.51 -26.26 4.02
CA GLU A 615 -6.20 -26.62 3.45
C GLU A 615 -6.09 -26.18 1.99
N GLY A 616 -7.12 -26.46 1.18
CA GLY A 616 -7.18 -26.02 -0.22
C GLY A 616 -7.14 -24.51 -0.40
N ARG A 617 -7.80 -23.77 0.51
CA ARG A 617 -7.74 -22.31 0.56
C ARG A 617 -6.32 -21.80 0.85
N ASP A 618 -5.60 -22.45 1.75
CA ASP A 618 -4.22 -22.10 2.03
C ASP A 618 -3.31 -22.38 0.81
N VAL A 619 -3.55 -23.45 0.06
CA VAL A 619 -2.86 -23.71 -1.21
C VAL A 619 -3.20 -22.63 -2.25
N TYR A 620 -4.46 -22.20 -2.35
CA TYR A 620 -4.89 -21.10 -3.23
C TYR A 620 -4.14 -19.80 -2.94
N ILE A 621 -3.95 -19.48 -1.65
CA ILE A 621 -3.17 -18.33 -1.21
C ILE A 621 -1.68 -18.51 -1.52
N LYS A 622 -1.11 -19.68 -1.19
CA LYS A 622 0.30 -20.03 -1.41
C LYS A 622 0.71 -19.89 -2.89
N GLU A 623 -0.16 -20.30 -3.79
CA GLU A 623 0.09 -20.22 -5.24
C GLU A 623 -0.22 -18.84 -5.84
N GLY A 624 -0.72 -17.89 -5.03
CA GLY A 624 -0.97 -16.53 -5.46
C GLY A 624 -2.16 -16.40 -6.42
N CYS A 625 -3.12 -17.33 -6.39
CA CYS A 625 -4.27 -17.32 -7.30
C CYS A 625 -5.13 -16.03 -7.16
N TYR A 626 -5.16 -15.44 -5.97
CA TYR A 626 -5.80 -14.16 -5.64
C TYR A 626 -5.25 -12.96 -6.42
N THR A 627 -4.08 -13.10 -7.03
CA THR A 627 -3.49 -12.06 -7.88
C THR A 627 -4.10 -11.99 -9.28
N CYS A 628 -4.75 -13.08 -9.70
CA CYS A 628 -5.36 -13.23 -11.01
C CYS A 628 -6.89 -13.24 -10.95
N HIS A 629 -7.44 -13.77 -9.86
CA HIS A 629 -8.86 -14.00 -9.67
C HIS A 629 -9.40 -13.18 -8.50
N SER A 630 -10.65 -12.77 -8.61
CA SER A 630 -11.44 -12.23 -7.50
C SER A 630 -12.49 -13.23 -7.05
N GLN A 631 -12.97 -13.06 -5.82
CA GLN A 631 -14.15 -13.75 -5.28
C GLN A 631 -15.21 -12.71 -4.89
N MET A 632 -15.58 -11.84 -5.84
CA MET A 632 -16.45 -10.68 -5.60
C MET A 632 -17.19 -10.27 -6.89
N ILE A 633 -18.38 -10.83 -7.09
CA ILE A 633 -19.29 -10.49 -8.20
C ILE A 633 -20.00 -9.18 -7.88
N ARG A 634 -19.78 -8.18 -8.73
CA ARG A 634 -20.34 -6.82 -8.59
C ARG A 634 -21.82 -6.77 -9.00
N PRO A 635 -22.62 -5.80 -8.51
CA PRO A 635 -24.06 -5.70 -8.77
C PRO A 635 -24.40 -5.14 -10.15
N PHE A 636 -23.76 -5.67 -11.21
CA PHE A 636 -24.02 -5.28 -12.59
C PHE A 636 -24.60 -6.46 -13.38
N ARG A 637 -25.58 -6.19 -14.24
CA ARG A 637 -26.20 -7.22 -15.10
C ARG A 637 -25.17 -8.03 -15.89
N PHE A 638 -24.14 -7.38 -16.43
CA PHE A 638 -23.12 -8.08 -17.23
C PHE A 638 -22.18 -8.98 -16.39
N GLU A 639 -22.04 -8.70 -15.09
CA GLU A 639 -21.32 -9.56 -14.15
C GLU A 639 -22.21 -10.74 -13.77
N THR A 640 -23.48 -10.48 -13.43
CA THR A 640 -24.39 -11.53 -12.99
C THR A 640 -24.76 -12.50 -14.11
N SER A 641 -24.96 -12.00 -15.33
CA SER A 641 -25.14 -12.84 -16.52
C SER A 641 -23.95 -13.77 -16.79
N ARG A 642 -22.74 -13.39 -16.35
CA ARG A 642 -21.51 -14.16 -16.61
C ARG A 642 -21.17 -15.13 -15.49
N TYR A 643 -21.31 -14.68 -14.24
CA TYR A 643 -20.78 -15.37 -13.07
C TYR A 643 -21.87 -15.86 -12.09
N GLY A 644 -23.11 -15.41 -12.22
CA GLY A 644 -24.22 -15.76 -11.32
C GLY A 644 -24.52 -14.66 -10.30
N ASP A 645 -25.15 -15.02 -9.19
CA ASP A 645 -25.67 -14.04 -8.22
C ASP A 645 -24.59 -13.13 -7.63
N VAL A 646 -24.96 -11.86 -7.42
CA VAL A 646 -24.12 -10.83 -6.77
C VAL A 646 -23.56 -11.34 -5.45
N SER A 647 -22.30 -11.00 -5.15
CA SER A 647 -21.71 -11.39 -3.87
C SER A 647 -22.30 -10.61 -2.71
N LYS A 648 -22.54 -11.32 -1.60
CA LYS A 648 -23.09 -10.77 -0.36
C LYS A 648 -21.99 -10.70 0.70
N LEU A 649 -22.22 -9.89 1.73
CA LEU A 649 -21.32 -9.80 2.89
C LEU A 649 -21.06 -11.19 3.52
N ASP A 650 -22.08 -12.04 3.53
CA ASP A 650 -22.03 -13.36 4.14
C ASP A 650 -21.08 -14.32 3.40
N ASP A 651 -20.89 -14.15 2.09
CA ASP A 651 -20.15 -15.07 1.24
C ASP A 651 -18.69 -15.24 1.66
N SER A 652 -18.09 -14.17 2.20
CA SER A 652 -16.68 -14.12 2.63
C SER A 652 -16.52 -13.94 4.15
N ARG A 653 -17.59 -14.15 4.93
CA ARG A 653 -17.59 -13.90 6.39
C ARG A 653 -16.49 -14.67 7.12
N TRP A 654 -16.13 -15.86 6.65
CA TRP A 654 -15.12 -16.73 7.26
C TRP A 654 -13.76 -16.67 6.55
N ASP A 655 -13.58 -15.72 5.63
CA ASP A 655 -12.31 -15.54 4.94
C ASP A 655 -11.36 -14.67 5.76
N HIS A 656 -10.36 -15.32 6.35
CA HIS A 656 -9.22 -14.69 7.01
C HIS A 656 -7.95 -14.95 6.18
N PRO A 657 -7.48 -14.02 5.33
CA PRO A 657 -8.10 -12.75 4.93
C PRO A 657 -9.03 -12.86 3.73
N PHE A 658 -9.85 -11.85 3.46
CA PHE A 658 -10.74 -11.78 2.29
C PHE A 658 -10.00 -11.98 0.94
N GLN A 659 -10.71 -12.43 -0.11
CA GLN A 659 -10.12 -12.75 -1.44
C GLN A 659 -10.79 -12.02 -2.61
N TRP A 660 -11.14 -10.74 -2.42
CA TRP A 660 -11.89 -9.97 -3.44
C TRP A 660 -11.05 -9.46 -4.61
N GLY A 661 -9.72 -9.51 -4.51
CA GLY A 661 -8.79 -9.08 -5.55
C GLY A 661 -8.78 -7.56 -5.81
N SER A 662 -7.77 -7.08 -6.54
CA SER A 662 -7.67 -5.69 -7.04
C SER A 662 -7.70 -5.61 -8.58
N LYS A 663 -7.48 -6.75 -9.24
CA LYS A 663 -7.37 -6.92 -10.67
C LYS A 663 -7.86 -8.31 -11.09
N ARG A 664 -8.40 -8.45 -12.30
CA ARG A 664 -8.68 -9.72 -12.96
C ARG A 664 -7.76 -9.93 -14.17
N THR A 665 -7.04 -11.03 -14.15
CA THR A 665 -6.41 -11.64 -15.35
C THR A 665 -6.95 -13.04 -15.64
N GLY A 666 -7.79 -13.56 -14.74
CA GLY A 666 -8.75 -14.64 -14.97
C GLY A 666 -10.16 -14.22 -14.54
N PRO A 667 -11.16 -15.11 -14.72
CA PRO A 667 -12.55 -14.84 -14.32
C PRO A 667 -12.72 -14.72 -12.80
N ASP A 668 -13.86 -14.16 -12.37
CA ASP A 668 -14.28 -14.22 -10.97
C ASP A 668 -14.68 -15.65 -10.57
N LEU A 669 -14.39 -16.04 -9.33
CA LEU A 669 -14.59 -17.40 -8.82
C LEU A 669 -15.68 -17.51 -7.74
N ALA A 670 -16.37 -16.42 -7.36
CA ALA A 670 -17.26 -16.40 -6.19
C ALA A 670 -18.45 -17.37 -6.25
N ARG A 671 -18.74 -17.95 -7.43
CA ARG A 671 -19.79 -18.96 -7.69
C ARG A 671 -19.25 -20.15 -8.49
N LEU A 672 -17.97 -20.47 -8.32
CA LEU A 672 -17.33 -21.56 -9.04
C LEU A 672 -17.83 -22.94 -8.57
N GLY A 673 -18.18 -23.08 -7.30
CA GLY A 673 -18.48 -24.37 -6.66
C GLY A 673 -19.50 -25.20 -7.43
N GLY A 674 -19.13 -26.44 -7.77
CA GLY A 674 -19.85 -27.39 -8.62
C GLY A 674 -20.46 -26.86 -9.90
N LYS A 675 -19.87 -25.80 -10.48
CA LYS A 675 -20.06 -25.45 -11.89
C LYS A 675 -19.40 -26.48 -12.80
N TYR A 676 -18.29 -27.08 -12.34
CA TYR A 676 -17.52 -28.09 -13.07
C TYR A 676 -17.26 -29.32 -12.18
N PRO A 677 -17.11 -30.53 -12.78
CA PRO A 677 -16.77 -31.74 -12.04
C PRO A 677 -15.32 -31.72 -11.53
N ASN A 678 -14.96 -32.59 -10.58
CA ASN A 678 -13.59 -32.63 -10.02
C ASN A 678 -12.53 -32.87 -11.11
N VAL A 679 -12.82 -33.73 -12.10
CA VAL A 679 -11.93 -33.96 -13.25
C VAL A 679 -11.57 -32.69 -14.00
N TRP A 680 -12.51 -31.74 -14.10
CA TRP A 680 -12.28 -30.49 -14.82
C TRP A 680 -11.31 -29.62 -14.03
N HIS A 681 -11.50 -29.52 -12.70
CA HIS A 681 -10.58 -28.78 -11.84
C HIS A 681 -9.18 -29.38 -11.87
N TRP A 682 -9.08 -30.72 -11.83
CA TRP A 682 -7.82 -31.44 -11.97
C TRP A 682 -7.12 -31.10 -13.30
N GLN A 683 -7.79 -31.34 -14.43
CA GLN A 683 -7.26 -31.08 -15.76
C GLN A 683 -6.92 -29.59 -15.96
N HIS A 684 -7.75 -28.67 -15.44
CA HIS A 684 -7.50 -27.24 -15.51
C HIS A 684 -6.23 -26.83 -14.79
N MET A 685 -5.94 -27.41 -13.62
CA MET A 685 -4.70 -27.10 -12.89
C MET A 685 -3.47 -27.73 -13.56
N ILE A 686 -3.58 -28.94 -14.12
CA ILE A 686 -2.47 -29.59 -14.84
C ILE A 686 -2.17 -28.84 -16.15
N ASP A 687 -3.18 -28.66 -17.01
CA ASP A 687 -3.08 -27.95 -18.28
C ASP A 687 -4.31 -27.07 -18.51
N PRO A 688 -4.27 -25.78 -18.11
CA PRO A 688 -5.42 -24.89 -18.26
C PRO A 688 -5.96 -24.80 -19.69
N ARG A 689 -5.11 -25.00 -20.70
CA ARG A 689 -5.48 -24.89 -22.12
C ARG A 689 -6.23 -26.11 -22.64
N SER A 690 -6.15 -27.26 -21.95
CA SER A 690 -6.90 -28.47 -22.31
C SER A 690 -8.42 -28.28 -22.19
N VAL A 691 -8.85 -27.44 -21.25
CA VAL A 691 -10.28 -27.14 -20.99
C VAL A 691 -10.66 -25.70 -21.29
N SER A 692 -9.69 -24.78 -21.36
CA SER A 692 -9.90 -23.37 -21.67
C SER A 692 -8.85 -22.91 -22.67
N ALA A 693 -9.11 -23.20 -23.95
CA ALA A 693 -8.25 -22.78 -25.06
C ALA A 693 -8.01 -21.27 -24.98
N GLY A 694 -6.75 -20.84 -25.16
CA GLY A 694 -6.35 -19.43 -25.07
C GLY A 694 -6.02 -18.91 -23.65
N SER A 695 -6.21 -19.70 -22.59
CA SER A 695 -5.85 -19.31 -21.23
C SER A 695 -4.35 -18.96 -21.08
N ASN A 696 -4.05 -17.86 -20.37
CA ASN A 696 -2.69 -17.49 -19.98
C ASN A 696 -2.30 -17.98 -18.58
N MET A 697 -3.18 -18.72 -17.90
CA MET A 697 -2.90 -19.30 -16.59
C MET A 697 -1.71 -20.27 -16.69
N PRO A 698 -0.74 -20.22 -15.74
CA PRO A 698 0.33 -21.20 -15.70
C PRO A 698 -0.20 -22.58 -15.31
N SER A 699 0.61 -23.62 -15.57
CA SER A 699 0.34 -24.95 -15.03
C SER A 699 0.69 -25.00 -13.55
N TYR A 700 -0.13 -25.70 -12.77
CA TYR A 700 0.08 -26.02 -11.35
C TYR A 700 0.24 -27.54 -11.15
N ALA A 701 0.78 -28.24 -12.15
CA ALA A 701 0.95 -29.70 -12.10
C ALA A 701 1.77 -30.20 -10.91
N HIS A 702 2.65 -29.36 -10.34
CA HIS A 702 3.39 -29.71 -9.13
C HIS A 702 2.52 -30.00 -7.91
N LEU A 703 1.27 -29.51 -7.88
CA LEU A 703 0.32 -29.76 -6.78
C LEU A 703 -0.16 -31.23 -6.71
N GLU A 704 -0.02 -31.98 -7.80
CA GLU A 704 -0.31 -33.43 -7.84
C GLU A 704 0.60 -34.22 -6.89
N HIS A 705 1.86 -33.77 -6.76
CA HIS A 705 2.89 -34.43 -5.98
C HIS A 705 3.16 -33.75 -4.63
N ALA A 706 2.83 -32.46 -4.49
CA ALA A 706 2.86 -31.79 -3.19
C ALA A 706 1.82 -32.39 -2.24
N ARG A 707 2.10 -32.37 -0.94
CA ARG A 707 1.30 -33.08 0.08
C ARG A 707 0.83 -32.16 1.20
N ILE A 708 -0.39 -32.39 1.68
CA ILE A 708 -0.96 -31.79 2.89
C ILE A 708 -0.66 -32.68 4.10
N ASP A 709 -0.28 -32.07 5.22
CA ASP A 709 -0.21 -32.75 6.52
C ASP A 709 -1.52 -32.58 7.29
N PHE A 710 -2.36 -33.61 7.25
CA PHE A 710 -3.66 -33.59 7.94
C PHE A 710 -3.54 -33.49 9.46
N ASN A 711 -2.40 -33.83 10.07
CA ASN A 711 -2.24 -33.73 11.52
C ASN A 711 -2.17 -32.27 11.99
N GLY A 712 -1.60 -31.39 11.16
CA GLY A 712 -1.52 -29.95 11.44
C GLY A 712 -2.85 -29.20 11.24
N THR A 713 -3.83 -29.81 10.58
CA THR A 713 -5.10 -29.14 10.25
C THR A 713 -5.91 -28.75 11.49
N SER A 714 -5.84 -29.53 12.58
CA SER A 714 -6.49 -29.19 13.85
C SER A 714 -5.96 -27.86 14.44
N ASP A 715 -4.67 -27.54 14.27
CA ASP A 715 -4.11 -26.27 14.76
C ASP A 715 -4.63 -25.08 13.96
N LYS A 716 -4.83 -25.24 12.65
CA LYS A 716 -5.47 -24.23 11.81
C LYS A 716 -6.91 -23.95 12.23
N LEU A 717 -7.70 -25.00 12.49
CA LEU A 717 -9.07 -24.83 12.98
C LEU A 717 -9.10 -24.19 14.38
N ARG A 718 -8.15 -24.52 15.27
CA ARG A 718 -8.00 -23.84 16.57
C ARG A 718 -7.73 -22.36 16.40
N ALA A 719 -6.81 -21.98 15.51
CA ALA A 719 -6.51 -20.58 15.24
C ALA A 719 -7.71 -19.84 14.64
N MET A 720 -8.38 -20.43 13.66
CA MET A 720 -9.61 -19.88 13.08
C MET A 720 -10.72 -19.72 14.13
N ARG A 721 -10.85 -20.68 15.05
CA ARG A 721 -11.78 -20.57 16.19
C ARG A 721 -11.44 -19.38 17.10
N SER A 722 -10.16 -19.11 17.33
CA SER A 722 -9.72 -17.99 18.17
C SER A 722 -10.04 -16.60 17.59
N VAL A 723 -10.16 -16.49 16.26
CA VAL A 723 -10.57 -15.26 15.56
C VAL A 723 -12.08 -15.18 15.30
N GLY A 724 -12.87 -16.10 15.87
CA GLY A 724 -14.33 -16.03 15.87
C GLY A 724 -15.05 -16.97 14.89
N VAL A 725 -14.33 -17.84 14.17
CA VAL A 725 -14.96 -18.85 13.31
C VAL A 725 -15.62 -19.94 14.19
N PRO A 726 -16.88 -20.34 13.95
CA PRO A 726 -17.67 -21.10 14.92
C PRO A 726 -17.38 -22.62 14.89
N TYR A 727 -16.11 -23.03 14.87
CA TYR A 727 -15.74 -24.44 15.03
C TYR A 727 -15.97 -24.93 16.46
N THR A 728 -16.57 -26.12 16.59
CA THR A 728 -16.72 -26.82 17.86
C THR A 728 -15.43 -27.56 18.25
N PRO A 729 -15.25 -27.93 19.54
CA PRO A 729 -14.16 -28.82 19.94
C PRO A 729 -14.15 -30.14 19.17
N ASP A 730 -15.33 -30.67 18.82
CA ASP A 730 -15.48 -31.92 18.07
C ASP A 730 -15.03 -31.75 16.62
N ASP A 731 -15.36 -30.63 15.96
CA ASP A 731 -14.85 -30.31 14.62
C ASP A 731 -13.32 -30.29 14.59
N ILE A 732 -12.70 -29.67 15.62
CA ILE A 732 -11.24 -29.59 15.74
C ILE A 732 -10.62 -30.97 15.97
N ALA A 733 -11.22 -31.80 16.82
CA ALA A 733 -10.74 -33.15 17.11
C ALA A 733 -10.90 -34.09 15.90
N ALA A 734 -11.98 -33.92 15.13
CA ALA A 734 -12.27 -34.71 13.95
C ALA A 734 -11.54 -34.23 12.68
N ALA A 735 -10.92 -33.04 12.70
CA ALA A 735 -10.38 -32.39 11.50
C ALA A 735 -9.49 -33.28 10.60
N PRO A 736 -8.52 -34.06 11.11
CA PRO A 736 -7.70 -34.91 10.25
C PRO A 736 -8.51 -36.02 9.57
N LYS A 737 -9.49 -36.59 10.29
CA LYS A 737 -10.37 -37.63 9.79
C LYS A 737 -11.38 -37.08 8.78
N ASP A 738 -11.95 -35.90 9.06
CA ASP A 738 -12.86 -35.20 8.15
C ASP A 738 -12.15 -34.85 6.83
N ALA A 739 -10.93 -34.32 6.90
CA ALA A 739 -10.12 -34.00 5.73
C ALA A 739 -9.82 -35.24 4.89
N ALA A 740 -9.39 -36.34 5.53
CA ALA A 740 -9.11 -37.59 4.84
C ALA A 740 -10.37 -38.21 4.20
N ALA A 741 -11.52 -38.11 4.85
CA ALA A 741 -12.79 -38.59 4.30
C ALA A 741 -13.22 -37.78 3.06
N GLN A 742 -13.19 -36.45 3.14
CA GLN A 742 -13.50 -35.59 2.00
C GLN A 742 -12.52 -35.79 0.84
N ALA A 743 -11.24 -36.02 1.13
CA ALA A 743 -10.23 -36.33 0.13
C ALA A 743 -10.52 -37.65 -0.58
N ALA A 744 -10.88 -38.70 0.16
CA ALA A 744 -11.23 -40.00 -0.39
C ALA A 744 -12.45 -39.93 -1.32
N GLU A 745 -13.46 -39.11 -1.00
CA GLU A 745 -14.62 -38.87 -1.87
C GLU A 745 -14.20 -38.26 -3.21
N ILE A 746 -13.34 -37.23 -3.19
CA ILE A 746 -12.83 -36.59 -4.41
C ILE A 746 -11.97 -37.56 -5.23
N VAL A 747 -11.10 -38.32 -4.57
CA VAL A 747 -10.23 -39.31 -5.25
C VAL A 747 -11.07 -40.41 -5.88
N ALA A 748 -12.07 -40.96 -5.19
CA ALA A 748 -12.94 -41.98 -5.77
C ALA A 748 -13.68 -41.47 -7.03
N ASP A 749 -14.12 -40.20 -7.03
CA ASP A 749 -14.72 -39.57 -8.21
C ASP A 749 -13.72 -39.43 -9.37
N LEU A 750 -12.48 -39.04 -9.08
CA LEU A 750 -11.40 -38.94 -10.08
C LEU A 750 -11.00 -40.32 -10.64
N GLU A 751 -10.89 -41.34 -9.79
CA GLU A 751 -10.55 -42.71 -10.19
C GLU A 751 -11.63 -43.31 -11.09
N SER A 752 -12.91 -43.02 -10.81
CA SER A 752 -14.03 -43.42 -11.67
C SER A 752 -13.94 -42.83 -13.09
N GLN A 753 -13.17 -41.76 -13.25
CA GLN A 753 -12.92 -41.06 -14.50
C GLN A 753 -11.51 -41.33 -15.07
N GLY A 754 -10.80 -42.33 -14.51
CA GLY A 754 -9.50 -42.79 -14.99
C GLY A 754 -8.30 -41.98 -14.51
N ILE A 755 -8.47 -41.15 -13.47
CA ILE A 755 -7.38 -40.36 -12.88
C ILE A 755 -7.01 -40.94 -11.52
N ALA A 756 -5.81 -41.49 -11.40
CA ALA A 756 -5.25 -41.89 -10.12
C ALA A 756 -4.71 -40.64 -9.39
N ALA A 757 -5.18 -40.40 -8.16
CA ALA A 757 -4.79 -39.24 -7.36
C ALA A 757 -4.45 -39.67 -5.93
N ASP A 758 -3.43 -39.05 -5.33
CA ASP A 758 -3.17 -39.23 -3.90
C ASP A 758 -4.14 -38.37 -3.08
N PRO A 759 -4.90 -38.93 -2.12
CA PRO A 759 -5.80 -38.18 -1.25
C PRO A 759 -5.11 -37.04 -0.48
N ALA A 760 -3.84 -37.18 -0.16
CA ALA A 760 -3.06 -36.16 0.53
C ALA A 760 -2.47 -35.10 -0.41
N SER A 761 -2.74 -35.14 -1.72
CA SER A 761 -2.19 -34.15 -2.66
C SER A 761 -2.76 -32.74 -2.44
N GLU A 762 -1.92 -31.72 -2.63
CA GLU A 762 -2.37 -30.31 -2.59
C GLU A 762 -3.43 -30.02 -3.66
N LEU A 763 -3.42 -30.76 -4.78
CA LEU A 763 -4.41 -30.61 -5.84
C LEU A 763 -5.79 -31.16 -5.44
N VAL A 764 -5.88 -32.24 -4.66
CA VAL A 764 -7.15 -32.71 -4.08
C VAL A 764 -7.70 -31.67 -3.10
N ALA A 765 -6.85 -31.12 -2.23
CA ALA A 765 -7.26 -30.07 -1.29
C ALA A 765 -7.75 -28.80 -2.01
N MET A 766 -6.98 -28.32 -3.00
CA MET A 766 -7.38 -27.22 -3.87
C MET A 766 -8.73 -27.49 -4.54
N THR A 767 -8.94 -28.70 -5.06
CA THR A 767 -10.22 -29.09 -5.68
C THR A 767 -11.37 -28.99 -4.68
N ALA A 768 -11.19 -29.46 -3.44
CA ALA A 768 -12.19 -29.33 -2.38
C ALA A 768 -12.56 -27.86 -2.13
N TYR A 769 -11.57 -26.97 -2.02
CA TYR A 769 -11.81 -25.55 -1.85
C TYR A 769 -12.57 -24.94 -3.05
N LEU A 770 -12.12 -25.18 -4.29
CA LEU A 770 -12.78 -24.66 -5.48
C LEU A 770 -14.22 -25.16 -5.64
N GLN A 771 -14.52 -26.39 -5.21
CA GLN A 771 -15.88 -26.93 -5.17
C GLN A 771 -16.77 -26.27 -4.11
N ARG A 772 -16.17 -25.72 -3.05
CA ARG A 772 -16.85 -25.06 -1.93
C ARG A 772 -17.15 -23.58 -2.19
N ILE A 773 -16.38 -22.87 -3.01
CA ILE A 773 -16.55 -21.42 -3.21
C ILE A 773 -17.95 -21.11 -3.76
N GLY A 774 -18.73 -20.31 -3.03
CA GLY A 774 -20.08 -19.89 -3.43
C GLY A 774 -21.20 -20.90 -3.17
N LYS A 775 -20.91 -22.03 -2.50
CA LYS A 775 -21.92 -23.03 -2.08
C LYS A 775 -21.93 -23.19 -0.57
N ALA A 776 -23.07 -23.52 0.03
CA ALA A 776 -23.07 -24.04 1.40
C ALA A 776 -22.33 -25.40 1.42
N PRO A 777 -21.51 -25.70 2.46
CA PRO A 777 -20.82 -26.96 2.58
C PRO A 777 -21.83 -28.11 2.73
N ALA A 778 -21.49 -29.26 2.16
CA ALA A 778 -22.23 -30.49 2.42
C ALA A 778 -22.04 -30.86 3.91
N PRO A 779 -23.10 -31.32 4.62
CA PRO A 779 -22.95 -31.78 6.00
C PRO A 779 -21.93 -32.92 6.06
N PRO A 780 -21.09 -33.00 7.11
CA PRO A 780 -20.18 -34.13 7.27
C PRO A 780 -20.97 -35.45 7.27
N PRO A 781 -20.42 -36.52 6.71
CA PRO A 781 -21.09 -37.82 6.73
C PRO A 781 -21.39 -38.22 8.19
N PRO A 782 -22.56 -38.83 8.47
CA PRO A 782 -22.95 -39.17 9.83
C PRO A 782 -21.88 -40.06 10.48
N ALA A 783 -21.60 -39.80 11.76
CA ALA A 783 -20.68 -40.63 12.53
C ALA A 783 -21.11 -42.11 12.43
N PRO A 784 -20.18 -43.06 12.25
CA PRO A 784 -20.53 -44.47 12.24
C PRO A 784 -21.27 -44.79 13.53
N ALA A 785 -22.45 -45.42 13.41
CA ALA A 785 -23.25 -45.82 14.55
C ALA A 785 -22.36 -46.61 15.53
N PRO A 786 -22.44 -46.34 16.85
CA PRO A 786 -21.69 -47.11 17.83
C PRO A 786 -21.99 -48.59 17.60
N ALA A 787 -20.94 -49.39 17.43
CA ALA A 787 -21.06 -50.82 17.19
C ALA A 787 -21.94 -51.41 18.31
N THR A 788 -23.15 -51.84 17.96
CA THR A 788 -24.03 -52.56 18.85
C THR A 788 -23.38 -53.91 19.12
N VAL A 789 -22.59 -53.98 20.18
CA VAL A 789 -22.16 -55.24 20.78
C VAL A 789 -23.43 -55.94 21.25
N THR A 790 -23.94 -56.84 20.42
CA THR A 790 -24.99 -57.78 20.80
C THR A 790 -24.38 -58.74 21.80
N MET A 791 -24.54 -58.44 23.10
CA MET A 791 -24.29 -59.40 24.17
C MET A 791 -25.26 -60.57 23.96
N LYS A 792 -24.73 -61.69 23.47
CA LYS A 792 -25.43 -62.97 23.42
C LYS A 792 -25.70 -63.38 24.87
N ASN A 793 -26.95 -63.30 25.30
CA ASN A 793 -27.35 -63.82 26.61
C ASN A 793 -27.01 -65.32 26.70
N PRO A 794 -26.41 -65.79 27.81
CA PRO A 794 -26.19 -67.22 28.01
C PRO A 794 -27.54 -67.92 28.18
N THR A 795 -27.69 -69.02 27.44
CA THR A 795 -28.82 -69.94 27.49
C THR A 795 -29.00 -70.50 28.91
N PRO A 796 -30.22 -70.57 29.47
CA PRO A 796 -30.43 -71.21 30.75
C PRO A 796 -30.33 -72.73 30.61
N ALA A 797 -29.46 -73.35 31.40
CA ALA A 797 -29.44 -74.80 31.60
C ALA A 797 -30.68 -75.20 32.41
N GLY A 798 -31.44 -76.16 31.89
CA GLY A 798 -32.60 -76.75 32.54
C GLY A 798 -32.80 -78.20 32.09
N ASN A 799 -32.37 -79.10 32.98
CA ASN A 799 -32.44 -80.57 33.01
C ASN A 799 -31.42 -81.36 32.19
#